data_AF-A0A2H0FRZ8-F1
#
_entry.id   AF-A0A2H0FRZ8-F1
#
_cell.length_a   1.000
_cell.length_b   1.000
_cell.length_c   1.000
_cell.angle_alpha   90.00
_cell.angle_beta   90.00
_cell.angle_gamma   90.00
#
_symmetry.space_group_name_H-M   'P 1'
#
loop_
_entity.id
_entity.type
_entity.pdbx_description
1 polymer ?
#
loop_
_entity_poly.entity_id
_entity_poly.type
_entity_poly.pdbx_seq_one_letter_code
_entity_poly.pdbx_strand_id
1 'polypeptide(L)'
;MNQILEIIQLSIKIMLNKLHIIFLFIVLLSANIVASPKNDKEKNKTTAETDGIKFNRITLPIYEAGQIGNQIKNPTRKAGIIDTMSFLYSSGFFLSGYDQNYKLWSNGVEITRKILDYVKGTVENPDDSLGVYTNSVNSIPFGSEWQNWKNAVKLGAEFYDGDKDGVYLPIDKNGNGIWDENEDRPAQYGDVMAWSAFNDGVPTNERRIEGTEPLGINIRQTVWGYSNNPNLEKVVFIKYSIENTGKVSPILYDVNFSLATDTDLGYYRNDFLASDETNNMILAYSPYRDFANKENQIALTTTMMQGPISNSNLSQTAYILEGENLNQQKINSKKNANIVATVNTKEAYFPTQIYQPFSTDLIRKVMLGENNPEPCNSFDGIVNNIDCNNINKAFIYSGNIIMQKGWINTRGSDKAFLITSGTFNLEEKKPIDIIFAFVLGVNEEPTEAMKEAITNGREIKYNFFDKPQSYPEVNPTTITNDNSIEILFDTSPQRGFSNIGYGYNIDFQGYNIYMFNSSSTSETINNQPNKKLIATYKYSSIKNLLIEDENDLTISTIIADETPVVELSENKNLHKITWDPFNNESLRKGKPYYFSITPFGFDNSKMVKYGIDRSYLIPGNVIFGYLENEPVILNDDKGNLGIVIGENQNDSYFKGVLVEHKEGISEAKISYSIYEQESVKDDLYEVGFQRLPWEETYSLKAILTNVSSGKELNRIFLQNDYLGNVNDMRDGFVLDIDWIEPGRVKTEFSGTEKWFTEFDDRNTGVFYVGSDIKESQKVFAISLKQSMAISIEDLSTVELRFGDSSKALRYVRTLVRYPWKGTDNVDSGFVKIPVSAYAIDKFGNETKMQLGFLENGFALDTLKFPDGKWNPSTSITATKEYLIVFNTPYSEDISQLVAQTGTSSRVADVANGYLLNASGPNITDSIKAIARSPWFNAMYIAGFTTPFHQIDFNPTGKLTITPSHVLTENDKYYFRVKTEKSKDEKKAQFDKINVYPNPLFAYNPLSNSFGFANDEPFVTFSNLPEKVNIKIYSLSGVLIKLLDKNDLSASLRWNLKNEYGNKIASGLYIAIINVPDLGQKILKFSIIQAQKQVHY
;
A
#
# COMPACT_ATOMS: atom_id res chain seq x y z
N MET A 1 -54.38 41.80 -57.61
CA MET A 1 -53.52 41.49 -56.44
C MET A 1 -53.56 39.99 -56.08
N ASN A 2 -54.71 39.31 -56.14
CA ASN A 2 -54.77 37.85 -55.92
C ASN A 2 -54.12 36.98 -57.02
N GLN A 3 -54.00 37.47 -58.27
CA GLN A 3 -53.27 36.74 -59.32
C GLN A 3 -51.73 36.78 -59.20
N ILE A 4 -51.16 37.74 -58.45
CA ILE A 4 -49.70 37.82 -58.24
C ILE A 4 -49.27 36.85 -57.12
N LEU A 5 -50.15 36.62 -56.13
CA LEU A 5 -49.89 35.69 -55.03
C LEU A 5 -49.91 34.21 -55.50
N GLU A 6 -50.80 33.86 -56.44
CA GLU A 6 -50.83 32.52 -57.05
C GLU A 6 -49.59 32.24 -57.92
N ILE A 7 -49.09 33.24 -58.65
CA ILE A 7 -47.88 33.08 -59.48
C ILE A 7 -46.62 32.91 -58.62
N ILE A 8 -46.53 33.59 -57.48
CA ILE A 8 -45.40 33.44 -56.54
C ILE A 8 -45.45 32.07 -55.83
N GLN A 9 -46.63 31.61 -55.41
CA GLN A 9 -46.77 30.26 -54.83
C GLN A 9 -46.47 29.15 -55.85
N LEU A 10 -46.87 29.30 -57.11
CA LEU A 10 -46.54 28.34 -58.17
C LEU A 10 -45.04 28.34 -58.49
N SER A 11 -44.38 29.51 -58.45
CA SER A 11 -42.94 29.64 -58.72
C SER A 11 -42.07 29.03 -57.62
N ILE A 12 -42.47 29.15 -56.35
CA ILE A 12 -41.78 28.52 -55.20
C ILE A 12 -41.96 27.00 -55.23
N LYS A 13 -43.15 26.49 -55.60
CA LYS A 13 -43.42 25.05 -55.73
C LYS A 13 -42.66 24.40 -56.90
N ILE A 14 -42.46 25.13 -58.01
CA ILE A 14 -41.66 24.68 -59.16
C ILE A 14 -40.15 24.72 -58.85
N MET A 15 -39.65 25.68 -58.04
CA MET A 15 -38.25 25.68 -57.59
C MET A 15 -37.94 24.57 -56.59
N LEU A 16 -38.85 24.26 -55.65
CA LEU A 16 -38.67 23.15 -54.69
C LEU A 16 -38.68 21.77 -55.36
N ASN A 17 -39.51 21.56 -56.39
CA ASN A 17 -39.50 20.30 -57.16
C ASN A 17 -38.28 20.16 -58.08
N LYS A 18 -37.73 21.27 -58.62
CA LYS A 18 -36.48 21.21 -59.40
C LYS A 18 -35.25 20.94 -58.52
N LEU A 19 -35.23 21.42 -57.27
CA LEU A 19 -34.14 21.09 -56.32
C LEU A 19 -34.16 19.61 -55.91
N HIS A 20 -35.35 19.02 -55.71
CA HIS A 20 -35.49 17.59 -55.41
C HIS A 20 -35.11 16.68 -56.60
N ILE A 21 -35.44 17.07 -57.83
CA ILE A 21 -35.09 16.30 -59.04
C ILE A 21 -33.58 16.41 -59.36
N ILE A 22 -32.93 17.56 -59.11
CA ILE A 22 -31.47 17.70 -59.27
C ILE A 22 -30.71 16.92 -58.17
N PHE A 23 -31.24 16.86 -56.95
CA PHE A 23 -30.66 16.03 -55.88
C PHE A 23 -30.79 14.52 -56.18
N LEU A 24 -31.92 14.08 -56.76
CA LEU A 24 -32.09 12.70 -57.23
C LEU A 24 -31.19 12.38 -58.44
N PHE A 25 -30.95 13.34 -59.34
CA PHE A 25 -30.10 13.13 -60.53
C PHE A 25 -28.60 13.08 -60.19
N ILE A 26 -28.14 13.80 -59.17
CA ILE A 26 -26.75 13.72 -58.69
C ILE A 26 -26.51 12.39 -57.95
N VAL A 27 -27.49 11.88 -57.21
CA VAL A 27 -27.43 10.56 -56.56
C VAL A 27 -27.48 9.40 -57.58
N LEU A 28 -28.17 9.57 -58.72
CA LEU A 28 -28.21 8.59 -59.80
C LEU A 28 -27.00 8.62 -60.75
N LEU A 29 -26.31 9.77 -60.91
CA LEU A 29 -25.08 9.84 -61.72
C LEU A 29 -23.83 9.34 -60.97
N SER A 30 -23.82 9.30 -59.63
CA SER A 30 -22.75 8.63 -58.87
C SER A 30 -22.86 7.10 -58.86
N ALA A 31 -23.94 6.53 -59.40
CA ALA A 31 -24.22 5.09 -59.39
C ALA A 31 -23.96 4.36 -60.72
N ASN A 32 -23.55 5.04 -61.80
CA ASN A 32 -23.29 4.40 -63.10
C ASN A 32 -22.14 5.05 -63.87
N ILE A 33 -20.88 4.70 -63.53
CA ILE A 33 -19.77 4.70 -64.49
C ILE A 33 -19.16 3.29 -64.50
N VAL A 34 -19.66 2.51 -65.45
CA VAL A 34 -19.15 1.32 -66.15
C VAL A 34 -17.79 0.79 -65.68
N ALA A 35 -17.84 -0.36 -65.00
CA ALA A 35 -16.81 -1.38 -65.09
C ALA A 35 -16.96 -2.15 -66.41
N SER A 36 -15.86 -2.31 -67.15
CA SER A 36 -15.72 -3.33 -68.20
C SER A 36 -15.94 -4.74 -67.61
N PRO A 37 -16.46 -5.70 -68.39
CA PRO A 37 -16.76 -7.03 -67.88
C PRO A 37 -15.46 -7.76 -67.55
N LYS A 38 -15.17 -7.93 -66.26
CA LYS A 38 -14.17 -8.85 -65.75
C LYS A 38 -14.87 -9.89 -64.88
N ASN A 39 -14.95 -11.11 -65.42
CA ASN A 39 -15.15 -12.41 -64.79
C ASN A 39 -15.82 -12.44 -63.40
N ASP A 40 -17.10 -12.86 -63.39
CA ASP A 40 -17.93 -13.18 -62.22
C ASP A 40 -17.43 -14.40 -61.42
N LYS A 41 -16.22 -14.36 -60.84
CA LYS A 41 -15.74 -15.40 -59.89
C LYS A 41 -15.23 -14.91 -58.53
N GLU A 42 -15.27 -13.61 -58.23
CA GLU A 42 -14.69 -13.06 -56.98
C GLU A 42 -15.67 -12.44 -55.96
N LYS A 43 -16.99 -12.54 -56.15
CA LYS A 43 -17.96 -12.05 -55.16
C LYS A 43 -18.31 -13.14 -54.14
N ASN A 44 -17.49 -13.27 -53.09
CA ASN A 44 -17.86 -13.77 -51.76
C ASN A 44 -16.62 -13.70 -50.83
N LYS A 45 -16.07 -12.49 -50.62
CA LYS A 45 -15.15 -12.24 -49.49
C LYS A 45 -15.91 -11.44 -48.45
N THR A 46 -15.86 -11.87 -47.20
CA THR A 46 -16.46 -11.14 -46.07
C THR A 46 -15.70 -9.82 -45.85
N THR A 47 -16.36 -8.79 -45.32
CA THR A 47 -15.76 -7.48 -44.99
C THR A 47 -14.58 -7.60 -44.00
N ALA A 48 -14.55 -8.67 -43.21
CA ALA A 48 -13.46 -9.03 -42.29
C ALA A 48 -12.14 -9.35 -43.01
N GLU A 49 -12.19 -10.04 -44.16
CA GLU A 49 -11.01 -10.38 -44.97
C GLU A 49 -10.43 -9.15 -45.69
N THR A 50 -11.27 -8.14 -45.97
CA THR A 50 -10.86 -6.99 -46.77
C THR A 50 -10.32 -5.84 -45.95
N ASP A 51 -10.88 -5.44 -44.79
CA ASP A 51 -10.45 -4.23 -44.06
C ASP A 51 -10.01 -4.43 -42.60
N GLY A 52 -10.09 -5.66 -42.09
CA GLY A 52 -9.77 -5.99 -40.70
C GLY A 52 -10.89 -5.64 -39.72
N ILE A 53 -10.88 -6.31 -38.57
CA ILE A 53 -11.88 -6.16 -37.50
C ILE A 53 -11.32 -5.20 -36.46
N LYS A 54 -12.10 -4.18 -36.11
CA LYS A 54 -11.70 -3.14 -35.15
C LYS A 54 -12.13 -3.51 -33.73
N PHE A 55 -11.14 -3.72 -32.87
CA PHE A 55 -11.25 -3.93 -31.43
C PHE A 55 -10.75 -2.66 -30.73
N ASN A 56 -11.63 -1.67 -30.58
CA ASN A 56 -11.28 -0.35 -30.05
C ASN A 56 -10.18 0.37 -30.86
N ARG A 57 -8.98 0.58 -30.30
CA ARG A 57 -7.85 1.21 -31.00
C ARG A 57 -7.10 0.25 -31.92
N ILE A 58 -7.33 -1.06 -31.76
CA ILE A 58 -6.64 -2.10 -32.53
C ILE A 58 -7.51 -2.52 -33.71
N THR A 59 -6.91 -2.71 -34.89
CA THR A 59 -7.56 -3.34 -36.04
C THR A 59 -6.74 -4.54 -36.50
N LEU A 60 -7.37 -5.72 -36.55
CA LEU A 60 -6.73 -6.97 -36.94
C LEU A 60 -7.44 -7.61 -38.15
N PRO A 61 -6.72 -7.86 -39.25
CA PRO A 61 -7.18 -8.80 -40.26
C PRO A 61 -7.18 -10.23 -39.70
N ILE A 62 -8.27 -10.97 -39.90
CA ILE A 62 -8.45 -12.35 -39.45
C ILE A 62 -8.99 -13.16 -40.63
N TYR A 63 -8.46 -14.37 -40.82
CA TYR A 63 -8.78 -15.22 -41.95
C TYR A 63 -9.36 -16.58 -41.52
N GLU A 64 -9.89 -17.29 -42.51
CA GLU A 64 -10.71 -18.49 -42.35
C GLU A 64 -9.94 -19.74 -41.89
N ALA A 65 -8.60 -19.71 -41.87
CA ALA A 65 -7.76 -20.86 -41.54
C ALA A 65 -6.68 -20.52 -40.48
N GLY A 66 -7.03 -19.64 -39.53
CA GLY A 66 -6.24 -19.36 -38.33
C GLY A 66 -5.15 -18.31 -38.48
N GLN A 67 -5.03 -17.66 -39.64
CA GLN A 67 -4.10 -16.55 -39.86
C GLN A 67 -4.66 -15.25 -39.25
N ILE A 68 -3.78 -14.46 -38.64
CA ILE A 68 -4.05 -13.08 -38.19
C ILE A 68 -2.99 -12.16 -38.80
N GLY A 69 -3.38 -10.97 -39.26
CA GLY A 69 -2.48 -10.01 -39.91
C GLY A 69 -2.33 -10.23 -41.42
N ASN A 70 -1.13 -10.53 -41.91
CA ASN A 70 -0.88 -10.68 -43.34
C ASN A 70 -1.31 -12.06 -43.90
N GLN A 71 -1.54 -12.14 -45.21
CA GLN A 71 -1.92 -13.38 -45.92
C GLN A 71 -1.12 -13.59 -47.22
N ILE A 72 -1.05 -14.83 -47.72
CA ILE A 72 -0.28 -15.18 -48.94
C ILE A 72 -1.00 -14.73 -50.23
N LYS A 73 -2.34 -14.68 -50.24
CA LYS A 73 -3.15 -14.61 -51.48
C LYS A 73 -3.44 -13.19 -52.00
N ASN A 74 -3.04 -12.11 -51.32
CA ASN A 74 -3.41 -10.73 -51.68
C ASN A 74 -2.19 -9.77 -51.81
N PRO A 75 -2.03 -9.02 -52.91
CA PRO A 75 -0.90 -8.09 -53.10
C PRO A 75 -0.92 -6.87 -52.17
N THR A 76 -2.07 -6.45 -51.63
CA THR A 76 -2.11 -5.41 -50.59
C THR A 76 -1.86 -6.05 -49.23
N ARG A 77 -0.63 -5.91 -48.73
CA ARG A 77 -0.23 -6.31 -47.36
C ARG A 77 -1.15 -5.62 -46.35
N LYS A 78 -1.79 -6.39 -45.47
CA LYS A 78 -2.56 -5.85 -44.34
C LYS A 78 -1.95 -6.38 -43.05
N ALA A 79 -1.32 -5.50 -42.27
CA ALA A 79 -0.77 -5.80 -40.96
C ALA A 79 -1.83 -5.52 -39.87
N GLY A 80 -1.62 -6.05 -38.67
CA GLY A 80 -2.33 -5.57 -37.48
C GLY A 80 -1.84 -4.18 -37.10
N ILE A 81 -2.78 -3.27 -36.85
CA ILE A 81 -2.50 -1.86 -36.56
C ILE A 81 -3.13 -1.42 -35.24
N ILE A 82 -2.47 -0.50 -34.54
CA ILE A 82 -3.04 0.28 -33.44
C ILE A 82 -3.08 1.75 -33.87
N ASP A 83 -4.28 2.33 -33.85
CA ASP A 83 -4.62 3.62 -34.47
C ASP A 83 -4.21 3.67 -35.95
N THR A 84 -2.96 4.05 -36.23
CA THR A 84 -2.36 4.11 -37.57
C THR A 84 -1.00 3.43 -37.69
N MET A 85 -0.49 2.83 -36.60
CA MET A 85 0.86 2.25 -36.52
C MET A 85 0.76 0.73 -36.65
N SER A 86 1.64 0.12 -37.45
CA SER A 86 1.78 -1.33 -37.53
C SER A 86 2.41 -1.85 -36.24
N PHE A 87 1.88 -2.96 -35.71
CA PHE A 87 2.53 -3.67 -34.59
C PHE A 87 2.68 -5.18 -34.86
N LEU A 88 1.89 -5.73 -35.78
CA LEU A 88 1.83 -7.16 -36.05
C LEU A 88 1.88 -7.41 -37.55
N TYR A 89 2.97 -8.01 -38.05
CA TYR A 89 3.02 -8.45 -39.44
C TYR A 89 2.09 -9.64 -39.66
N SER A 90 2.26 -10.70 -38.86
CA SER A 90 1.36 -11.86 -38.88
C SER A 90 1.40 -12.65 -37.58
N SER A 91 0.34 -13.37 -37.28
CA SER A 91 0.30 -14.37 -36.22
C SER A 91 -0.44 -15.62 -36.68
N GLY A 92 -0.13 -16.73 -36.03
CA GLY A 92 -0.72 -18.05 -36.22
C GLY A 92 -0.27 -18.98 -35.09
N PHE A 93 -0.06 -20.26 -35.37
CA PHE A 93 0.26 -21.24 -34.33
C PHE A 93 0.98 -22.48 -34.87
N PHE A 94 1.56 -23.27 -33.95
CA PHE A 94 2.05 -24.62 -34.20
C PHE A 94 1.50 -25.60 -33.17
N LEU A 95 1.28 -26.84 -33.59
CA LEU A 95 1.10 -27.98 -32.69
C LEU A 95 2.14 -29.06 -32.98
N SER A 96 2.57 -29.73 -31.93
CA SER A 96 3.40 -30.93 -32.05
C SER A 96 3.18 -31.84 -30.85
N GLY A 97 3.20 -33.15 -31.09
CA GLY A 97 3.00 -34.19 -30.10
C GLY A 97 3.22 -35.57 -30.70
N TYR A 98 2.70 -36.60 -30.04
CA TYR A 98 2.81 -37.99 -30.46
C TYR A 98 1.44 -38.60 -30.72
N ASP A 99 1.35 -39.48 -31.72
CA ASP A 99 0.16 -40.30 -31.94
C ASP A 99 0.15 -41.54 -31.03
N GLN A 100 -0.88 -42.40 -31.15
CA GLN A 100 -0.99 -43.65 -30.40
C GLN A 100 0.15 -44.67 -30.64
N ASN A 101 0.91 -44.51 -31.72
CA ASN A 101 2.08 -45.35 -32.03
C ASN A 101 3.39 -44.68 -31.59
N TYR A 102 3.32 -43.60 -30.81
CA TYR A 102 4.45 -42.76 -30.43
C TYR A 102 5.21 -42.17 -31.62
N LYS A 103 4.54 -42.00 -32.77
CA LYS A 103 5.12 -41.28 -33.91
C LYS A 103 4.97 -39.78 -33.67
N LEU A 104 6.10 -39.06 -33.74
CA LEU A 104 6.12 -37.60 -33.65
C LEU A 104 5.41 -36.98 -34.86
N TRP A 105 4.52 -36.03 -34.59
CA TRP A 105 3.84 -35.22 -35.60
C TRP A 105 3.96 -33.74 -35.26
N SER A 106 3.88 -32.91 -36.30
CA SER A 106 3.84 -31.45 -36.18
C SER A 106 3.00 -30.86 -37.31
N ASN A 107 2.23 -29.81 -37.03
CA ASN A 107 1.48 -29.04 -38.02
C ASN A 107 1.38 -27.57 -37.56
N GLY A 108 0.94 -26.66 -38.43
CA GLY A 108 0.73 -25.28 -38.02
C GLY A 108 0.25 -24.33 -39.11
N VAL A 109 0.18 -23.06 -38.73
CA VAL A 109 -0.15 -21.91 -39.58
C VAL A 109 0.81 -20.79 -39.25
N GLU A 110 1.69 -20.42 -40.19
CA GLU A 110 2.63 -19.30 -40.05
C GLU A 110 3.00 -18.76 -41.43
N ILE A 111 2.83 -17.45 -41.64
CA ILE A 111 2.86 -16.85 -42.99
C ILE A 111 4.29 -16.54 -43.46
N THR A 112 5.17 -16.13 -42.55
CA THR A 112 6.58 -15.77 -42.84
C THR A 112 7.35 -16.93 -43.48
N ARG A 113 6.99 -18.16 -43.14
CA ARG A 113 7.50 -19.44 -43.64
C ARG A 113 6.45 -20.19 -44.43
N LYS A 114 5.34 -19.56 -44.84
CA LYS A 114 4.30 -20.14 -45.73
C LYS A 114 3.84 -21.54 -45.29
N ILE A 115 3.68 -21.75 -43.99
CA ILE A 115 3.13 -22.98 -43.42
C ILE A 115 1.62 -22.77 -43.30
N LEU A 116 0.83 -23.61 -43.97
CA LEU A 116 -0.62 -23.49 -44.09
C LEU A 116 -1.24 -24.89 -44.06
N ASP A 117 -1.15 -25.57 -42.91
CA ASP A 117 -1.58 -26.98 -42.80
C ASP A 117 -3.07 -27.13 -42.41
N TYR A 118 -3.84 -26.04 -42.45
CA TYR A 118 -5.24 -25.98 -42.06
C TYR A 118 -6.14 -25.43 -43.16
N VAL A 119 -7.38 -25.94 -43.21
CA VAL A 119 -8.46 -25.50 -44.10
C VAL A 119 -9.68 -25.10 -43.29
N LYS A 120 -10.49 -24.17 -43.81
CA LYS A 120 -11.73 -23.72 -43.16
C LYS A 120 -12.74 -24.86 -42.94
N GLY A 121 -13.62 -24.70 -41.95
CA GLY A 121 -14.61 -25.69 -41.53
C GLY A 121 -14.05 -26.74 -40.57
N THR A 122 -14.90 -27.63 -40.07
CA THR A 122 -14.49 -28.77 -39.23
C THR A 122 -14.33 -30.04 -40.07
N VAL A 123 -13.69 -31.09 -39.53
CA VAL A 123 -13.57 -32.38 -40.24
C VAL A 123 -14.94 -33.00 -40.51
N GLU A 124 -15.94 -32.73 -39.66
CA GLU A 124 -17.34 -33.15 -39.84
C GLU A 124 -18.07 -32.30 -40.88
N ASN A 125 -17.77 -31.00 -40.91
CA ASN A 125 -18.47 -29.99 -41.70
C ASN A 125 -17.45 -29.10 -42.43
N PRO A 126 -16.83 -29.59 -43.52
CA PRO A 126 -15.76 -28.87 -44.22
C PRO A 126 -16.28 -27.69 -45.06
N ASP A 127 -17.58 -27.67 -45.38
CA ASP A 127 -18.21 -26.64 -46.19
C ASP A 127 -18.61 -25.41 -45.36
N ASP A 128 -17.62 -24.60 -44.94
CA ASP A 128 -17.88 -23.30 -44.32
C ASP A 128 -18.05 -22.19 -45.37
N SER A 129 -19.27 -21.65 -45.44
CA SER A 129 -19.64 -20.60 -46.40
C SER A 129 -19.03 -19.22 -46.13
N LEU A 130 -18.68 -18.90 -44.87
CA LEU A 130 -18.24 -17.55 -44.46
C LEU A 130 -16.79 -17.51 -43.97
N GLY A 131 -16.29 -18.58 -43.34
CA GLY A 131 -14.92 -18.67 -42.84
C GLY A 131 -14.67 -17.90 -41.54
N VAL A 132 -15.09 -16.63 -41.49
CA VAL A 132 -14.98 -15.75 -40.33
C VAL A 132 -16.35 -15.16 -40.00
N TYR A 133 -16.77 -15.35 -38.76
CA TYR A 133 -18.04 -14.88 -38.20
C TYR A 133 -17.76 -13.75 -37.21
N THR A 134 -18.56 -12.68 -37.25
CA THR A 134 -18.43 -11.54 -36.32
C THR A 134 -19.68 -11.38 -35.48
N ASN A 135 -19.48 -10.94 -34.24
CA ASN A 135 -20.56 -10.52 -33.37
C ASN A 135 -20.09 -9.38 -32.46
N SER A 136 -21.01 -8.48 -32.11
CA SER A 136 -20.75 -7.36 -31.20
C SER A 136 -21.95 -7.08 -30.31
N VAL A 137 -21.71 -6.42 -29.17
CA VAL A 137 -22.79 -5.97 -28.27
C VAL A 137 -23.73 -4.93 -28.92
N ASN A 138 -23.29 -4.29 -30.01
CA ASN A 138 -24.08 -3.31 -30.77
C ASN A 138 -24.76 -3.92 -32.01
N SER A 139 -24.67 -5.23 -32.21
CA SER A 139 -25.29 -5.91 -33.34
C SER A 139 -26.81 -5.79 -33.26
N ILE A 140 -27.47 -5.63 -34.40
CA ILE A 140 -28.93 -5.56 -34.46
C ILE A 140 -29.48 -6.94 -34.06
N PRO A 141 -30.32 -7.05 -33.01
CA PRO A 141 -30.94 -8.32 -32.62
C PRO A 141 -31.63 -9.00 -33.80
N PHE A 142 -31.43 -10.31 -33.92
CA PHE A 142 -31.98 -11.16 -35.01
C PHE A 142 -31.52 -10.78 -36.43
N GLY A 143 -30.63 -9.80 -36.57
CA GLY A 143 -30.10 -9.31 -37.83
C GLY A 143 -29.16 -10.31 -38.54
N SER A 144 -28.53 -9.88 -39.63
CA SER A 144 -27.73 -10.76 -40.48
C SER A 144 -26.58 -11.46 -39.75
N GLU A 145 -25.93 -10.82 -38.78
CA GLU A 145 -24.85 -11.44 -37.99
C GLU A 145 -25.38 -12.62 -37.16
N TRP A 146 -26.53 -12.44 -36.49
CA TRP A 146 -27.17 -13.50 -35.71
C TRP A 146 -27.68 -14.64 -36.60
N GLN A 147 -28.24 -14.32 -37.77
CA GLN A 147 -28.66 -15.33 -38.74
C GLN A 147 -27.47 -16.13 -39.30
N ASN A 148 -26.36 -15.46 -39.59
CA ASN A 148 -25.13 -16.12 -40.05
C ASN A 148 -24.53 -17.02 -38.96
N TRP A 149 -24.66 -16.66 -37.68
CA TRP A 149 -24.19 -17.45 -36.54
C TRP A 149 -24.79 -18.86 -36.48
N LYS A 150 -25.93 -19.11 -37.15
CA LYS A 150 -26.48 -20.48 -37.31
C LYS A 150 -25.48 -21.44 -37.94
N ASN A 151 -24.64 -20.97 -38.87
CA ASN A 151 -23.60 -21.80 -39.45
C ASN A 151 -22.40 -21.96 -38.51
N ALA A 152 -22.05 -20.93 -37.73
CA ALA A 152 -21.04 -21.04 -36.68
C ALA A 152 -21.41 -22.11 -35.63
N VAL A 153 -22.68 -22.13 -35.18
CA VAL A 153 -23.17 -23.14 -34.21
C VAL A 153 -23.05 -24.57 -34.76
N LYS A 154 -23.33 -24.79 -36.06
CA LYS A 154 -23.10 -26.11 -36.71
C LYS A 154 -21.63 -26.54 -36.71
N LEU A 155 -20.71 -25.57 -36.67
CA LEU A 155 -19.26 -25.79 -36.58
C LEU A 155 -18.77 -25.86 -35.11
N GLY A 156 -19.69 -25.73 -34.14
CA GLY A 156 -19.43 -25.83 -32.71
C GLY A 156 -19.17 -24.50 -32.02
N ALA A 157 -19.68 -23.38 -32.54
CA ALA A 157 -19.72 -22.13 -31.79
C ALA A 157 -20.75 -22.19 -30.66
N GLU A 158 -20.43 -21.53 -29.54
CA GLU A 158 -21.33 -21.35 -28.39
C GLU A 158 -22.48 -20.37 -28.72
N PHE A 159 -23.60 -20.49 -28.01
CA PHE A 159 -24.73 -19.57 -28.08
C PHE A 159 -25.55 -19.57 -26.77
N TYR A 160 -26.30 -18.49 -26.56
CA TYR A 160 -27.24 -18.37 -25.45
C TYR A 160 -28.54 -19.06 -25.86
N ASP A 161 -28.89 -20.11 -25.13
CA ASP A 161 -30.10 -20.91 -25.34
C ASP A 161 -31.20 -20.44 -24.38
N GLY A 162 -32.01 -19.49 -24.83
CA GLY A 162 -32.97 -18.79 -23.98
C GLY A 162 -34.18 -19.66 -23.63
N ASP A 163 -34.59 -20.55 -24.52
CA ASP A 163 -35.70 -21.49 -24.29
C ASP A 163 -35.28 -22.88 -23.85
N LYS A 164 -33.96 -23.14 -23.81
CA LYS A 164 -33.34 -24.36 -23.27
C LYS A 164 -33.67 -25.60 -24.10
N ASP A 165 -33.87 -25.45 -25.41
CA ASP A 165 -34.16 -26.56 -26.32
C ASP A 165 -32.90 -27.16 -26.98
N GLY A 166 -31.73 -26.52 -26.78
CA GLY A 166 -30.43 -26.93 -27.31
C GLY A 166 -30.22 -26.59 -28.79
N VAL A 167 -31.10 -25.79 -29.40
CA VAL A 167 -31.10 -25.50 -30.83
C VAL A 167 -31.11 -23.99 -31.08
N TYR A 168 -30.01 -23.47 -31.63
CA TYR A 168 -29.90 -22.04 -31.92
C TYR A 168 -30.90 -21.54 -32.99
N LEU A 169 -31.93 -20.83 -32.54
CA LEU A 169 -32.98 -20.20 -33.33
C LEU A 169 -33.18 -18.72 -32.91
N PRO A 170 -32.35 -17.78 -33.43
CA PRO A 170 -32.47 -16.35 -33.16
C PRO A 170 -33.68 -15.76 -33.89
N ILE A 171 -34.85 -15.87 -33.26
CA ILE A 171 -36.11 -15.29 -33.71
C ILE A 171 -36.69 -14.40 -32.62
N ASP A 172 -37.25 -13.29 -33.04
CA ASP A 172 -38.07 -12.42 -32.20
C ASP A 172 -39.45 -13.08 -32.02
N LYS A 173 -39.69 -13.66 -30.83
CA LYS A 173 -40.88 -14.45 -30.52
C LYS A 173 -42.11 -13.56 -30.31
N ASN A 174 -41.93 -12.31 -29.88
CA ASN A 174 -43.04 -11.40 -29.56
C ASN A 174 -43.18 -10.22 -30.55
N GLY A 175 -42.23 -10.05 -31.47
CA GLY A 175 -42.25 -9.04 -32.53
C GLY A 175 -41.87 -7.63 -32.08
N ASN A 176 -41.20 -7.47 -30.93
CA ASN A 176 -40.85 -6.15 -30.37
C ASN A 176 -39.53 -5.56 -30.93
N GLY A 177 -38.73 -6.35 -31.67
CA GLY A 177 -37.44 -5.96 -32.22
C GLY A 177 -36.31 -5.82 -31.18
N ILE A 178 -36.52 -6.32 -29.96
CA ILE A 178 -35.61 -6.32 -28.82
C ILE A 178 -35.36 -7.78 -28.44
N TRP A 179 -34.14 -8.11 -28.01
CA TRP A 179 -33.86 -9.45 -27.51
C TRP A 179 -34.40 -9.64 -26.09
N ASP A 180 -35.15 -10.72 -25.87
CA ASP A 180 -35.67 -11.14 -24.56
C ASP A 180 -34.92 -12.39 -24.02
N GLU A 181 -34.86 -12.55 -22.69
CA GLU A 181 -34.11 -13.64 -22.03
C GLU A 181 -34.56 -15.06 -22.41
N ASN A 182 -35.75 -15.24 -22.97
CA ASN A 182 -36.26 -16.53 -23.43
C ASN A 182 -35.98 -16.79 -24.92
N GLU A 183 -35.13 -15.99 -25.55
CA GLU A 183 -34.79 -16.05 -26.97
C GLU A 183 -33.29 -16.26 -27.17
N ASP A 184 -32.93 -16.86 -28.29
CA ASP A 184 -31.54 -17.21 -28.55
C ASP A 184 -30.75 -16.04 -29.13
N ARG A 185 -29.47 -15.99 -28.76
CA ARG A 185 -28.50 -15.05 -29.33
C ARG A 185 -27.11 -15.68 -29.43
N PRO A 186 -26.24 -15.18 -30.31
CA PRO A 186 -24.86 -15.64 -30.36
C PRO A 186 -24.17 -15.46 -29.00
N ALA A 187 -23.21 -16.35 -28.69
CA ALA A 187 -22.31 -16.12 -27.56
C ALA A 187 -21.52 -14.82 -27.77
N GLN A 188 -21.10 -14.18 -26.67
CA GLN A 188 -20.48 -12.86 -26.71
C GLN A 188 -19.25 -12.78 -25.80
N TYR A 189 -18.08 -12.78 -26.44
CA TYR A 189 -16.82 -12.42 -25.79
C TYR A 189 -16.53 -10.93 -26.00
N GLY A 190 -16.27 -10.19 -24.91
CA GLY A 190 -16.01 -8.75 -24.96
C GLY A 190 -17.11 -7.94 -25.66
N ASP A 191 -16.75 -6.77 -26.17
CA ASP A 191 -17.71 -5.91 -26.89
C ASP A 191 -17.77 -6.25 -28.39
N VAL A 192 -16.67 -6.74 -28.95
CA VAL A 192 -16.53 -7.14 -30.36
C VAL A 192 -15.72 -8.43 -30.42
N MET A 193 -16.20 -9.40 -31.19
CA MET A 193 -15.52 -10.68 -31.40
C MET A 193 -15.55 -11.13 -32.86
N ALA A 194 -14.54 -11.91 -33.21
CA ALA A 194 -14.42 -12.67 -34.43
C ALA A 194 -14.26 -14.16 -34.07
N TRP A 195 -14.89 -15.04 -34.84
CA TRP A 195 -14.87 -16.47 -34.61
C TRP A 195 -14.67 -17.23 -35.92
N SER A 196 -13.78 -18.22 -35.92
CA SER A 196 -13.49 -19.07 -37.07
C SER A 196 -13.32 -20.53 -36.63
N ALA A 197 -13.69 -21.47 -37.49
CA ALA A 197 -13.39 -22.89 -37.32
C ALA A 197 -12.62 -23.43 -38.52
N PHE A 198 -11.58 -24.20 -38.24
CA PHE A 198 -10.71 -24.80 -39.25
C PHE A 198 -10.17 -26.15 -38.77
N ASN A 199 -9.74 -26.99 -39.70
CA ASN A 199 -9.24 -28.33 -39.42
C ASN A 199 -7.95 -28.63 -40.17
N ASP A 200 -7.20 -29.62 -39.69
CA ASP A 200 -5.92 -30.02 -40.26
C ASP A 200 -6.06 -30.88 -41.53
N GLY A 201 -7.08 -30.66 -42.36
CA GLY A 201 -7.39 -31.50 -43.52
C GLY A 201 -6.49 -31.32 -44.74
N VAL A 202 -5.43 -30.50 -44.69
CA VAL A 202 -4.52 -30.31 -45.83
C VAL A 202 -3.78 -31.62 -46.13
N PRO A 203 -3.83 -32.15 -47.37
CA PRO A 203 -3.12 -33.37 -47.75
C PRO A 203 -1.60 -33.26 -47.56
N THR A 204 -0.94 -34.34 -47.16
CA THR A 204 0.51 -34.37 -46.84
C THR A 204 1.40 -33.83 -47.97
N ASN A 205 1.04 -34.06 -49.23
CA ASN A 205 1.79 -33.57 -50.40
C ASN A 205 1.65 -32.07 -50.67
N GLU A 206 0.71 -31.40 -50.00
CA GLU A 206 0.51 -29.95 -50.06
C GLU A 206 1.06 -29.23 -48.83
N ARG A 207 1.47 -29.99 -47.80
CA ARG A 207 2.07 -29.44 -46.58
C ARG A 207 3.52 -29.08 -46.80
N ARG A 208 3.94 -28.05 -46.05
CA ARG A 208 5.35 -27.68 -45.96
C ARG A 208 6.08 -28.40 -44.82
N ILE A 209 5.35 -28.83 -43.79
CA ILE A 209 5.87 -29.72 -42.75
C ILE A 209 5.70 -31.17 -43.24
N GLU A 210 6.80 -31.88 -43.42
CA GLU A 210 6.81 -33.24 -43.93
C GLU A 210 6.55 -34.28 -42.84
N GLY A 211 5.91 -35.38 -43.21
CA GLY A 211 5.81 -36.59 -42.36
C GLY A 211 4.57 -36.65 -41.46
N THR A 212 3.71 -35.62 -41.49
CA THR A 212 2.43 -35.56 -40.77
C THR A 212 1.25 -35.72 -41.72
N GLU A 213 0.50 -36.81 -41.57
CA GLU A 213 -0.84 -36.95 -42.17
C GLU A 213 -1.87 -36.13 -41.37
N PRO A 214 -3.00 -35.70 -41.96
CA PRO A 214 -4.13 -35.17 -41.21
C PRO A 214 -4.52 -36.08 -40.03
N LEU A 215 -4.58 -35.52 -38.83
CA LEU A 215 -4.86 -36.21 -37.57
C LEU A 215 -6.34 -36.11 -37.19
N GLY A 216 -7.12 -35.29 -37.90
CA GLY A 216 -8.51 -35.03 -37.57
C GLY A 216 -8.64 -34.08 -36.39
N ILE A 217 -7.85 -33.01 -36.39
CA ILE A 217 -7.87 -31.95 -35.37
C ILE A 217 -8.76 -30.82 -35.87
N ASN A 218 -9.73 -30.44 -35.05
CA ASN A 218 -10.53 -29.23 -35.21
C ASN A 218 -9.95 -28.13 -34.31
N ILE A 219 -9.86 -26.91 -34.81
CA ILE A 219 -9.54 -25.72 -34.03
C ILE A 219 -10.63 -24.68 -34.23
N ARG A 220 -11.11 -24.13 -33.10
CA ARG A 220 -12.00 -22.98 -33.07
C ARG A 220 -11.21 -21.80 -32.50
N GLN A 221 -11.08 -20.73 -33.28
CA GLN A 221 -10.38 -19.52 -32.88
C GLN A 221 -11.40 -18.43 -32.56
N THR A 222 -11.28 -17.83 -31.39
CA THR A 222 -12.07 -16.65 -31.01
C THR A 222 -11.12 -15.50 -30.71
N VAL A 223 -11.29 -14.37 -31.39
CA VAL A 223 -10.53 -13.13 -31.15
C VAL A 223 -11.49 -12.07 -30.67
N TRP A 224 -11.20 -11.41 -29.55
CA TRP A 224 -12.10 -10.38 -29.00
C TRP A 224 -11.37 -9.22 -28.33
N GLY A 225 -12.11 -8.13 -28.13
CA GLY A 225 -11.64 -6.96 -27.40
C GLY A 225 -12.79 -6.13 -26.82
N TYR A 226 -12.42 -5.11 -26.04
CA TYR A 226 -13.37 -4.23 -25.34
C TYR A 226 -13.31 -2.82 -25.92
N SER A 227 -14.44 -2.37 -26.45
CA SER A 227 -14.60 -1.07 -27.10
C SER A 227 -14.90 0.05 -26.11
N ASN A 228 -15.43 -0.26 -24.92
CA ASN A 228 -15.87 0.75 -23.94
C ASN A 228 -15.10 0.71 -22.60
N ASN A 229 -13.94 0.02 -22.55
CA ASN A 229 -13.12 -0.06 -21.33
C ASN A 229 -11.75 0.62 -21.56
N PRO A 230 -11.49 1.78 -20.93
CA PRO A 230 -10.21 2.50 -21.07
C PRO A 230 -8.98 1.67 -20.67
N ASN A 231 -9.12 0.76 -19.71
CA ASN A 231 -8.01 -0.09 -19.26
C ASN A 231 -7.69 -1.23 -20.25
N LEU A 232 -8.54 -1.44 -21.26
CA LEU A 232 -8.45 -2.56 -22.21
C LEU A 232 -8.44 -2.09 -23.67
N GLU A 233 -8.41 -0.79 -23.92
CA GLU A 233 -8.49 -0.24 -25.27
C GLU A 233 -7.29 -0.60 -26.17
N LYS A 234 -6.19 -1.05 -25.55
CA LYS A 234 -4.94 -1.49 -26.19
C LYS A 234 -4.71 -3.01 -26.06
N VAL A 235 -5.76 -3.78 -25.83
CA VAL A 235 -5.69 -5.23 -25.61
C VAL A 235 -6.60 -5.99 -26.56
N VAL A 236 -6.08 -7.06 -27.16
CA VAL A 236 -6.87 -8.06 -27.89
C VAL A 236 -6.53 -9.45 -27.35
N PHE A 237 -7.56 -10.27 -27.19
CA PHE A 237 -7.44 -11.65 -26.72
C PHE A 237 -7.66 -12.64 -27.85
N ILE A 238 -7.02 -13.79 -27.75
CA ILE A 238 -7.12 -14.89 -28.72
C ILE A 238 -7.28 -16.20 -27.94
N LYS A 239 -8.43 -16.86 -28.11
CA LYS A 239 -8.73 -18.18 -27.58
C LYS A 239 -8.63 -19.21 -28.71
N TYR A 240 -7.92 -20.29 -28.45
CA TYR A 240 -7.91 -21.49 -29.28
C TYR A 240 -8.56 -22.63 -28.50
N SER A 241 -9.63 -23.19 -29.06
CA SER A 241 -10.24 -24.43 -28.58
C SER A 241 -9.83 -25.57 -29.52
N ILE A 242 -9.00 -26.48 -29.02
CA ILE A 242 -8.35 -27.53 -29.82
C ILE A 242 -9.06 -28.85 -29.52
N GLU A 243 -9.61 -29.51 -30.53
CA GLU A 243 -10.37 -30.75 -30.39
C GLU A 243 -9.78 -31.85 -31.27
N ASN A 244 -9.57 -33.03 -30.68
CA ASN A 244 -9.33 -34.25 -31.45
C ASN A 244 -10.68 -34.91 -31.77
N THR A 245 -10.97 -35.13 -33.05
CA THR A 245 -12.22 -35.77 -33.49
C THR A 245 -12.27 -37.28 -33.20
N GLY A 246 -11.12 -37.90 -32.94
CA GLY A 246 -10.99 -39.35 -32.73
C GLY A 246 -10.99 -40.18 -34.02
N LYS A 247 -11.12 -39.54 -35.20
CA LYS A 247 -11.19 -40.25 -36.49
C LYS A 247 -9.89 -40.96 -36.87
N VAL A 248 -8.75 -40.49 -36.36
CA VAL A 248 -7.42 -41.06 -36.64
C VAL A 248 -6.82 -41.74 -35.41
N SER A 249 -6.85 -41.06 -34.26
CA SER A 249 -6.34 -41.59 -32.98
C SER A 249 -7.26 -41.15 -31.83
N PRO A 250 -7.58 -42.04 -30.87
CA PRO A 250 -8.43 -41.67 -29.73
C PRO A 250 -7.74 -40.70 -28.76
N ILE A 251 -6.41 -40.71 -28.71
CA ILE A 251 -5.60 -39.81 -27.88
C ILE A 251 -4.37 -39.36 -28.69
N LEU A 252 -4.02 -38.08 -28.58
CA LEU A 252 -2.71 -37.55 -28.96
C LEU A 252 -1.95 -37.17 -27.68
N TYR A 253 -0.72 -37.65 -27.56
CA TYR A 253 0.09 -37.56 -26.34
C TYR A 253 1.10 -36.42 -26.41
N ASP A 254 1.45 -35.88 -25.24
CA ASP A 254 2.47 -34.87 -25.05
C ASP A 254 2.41 -33.69 -26.04
N VAL A 255 1.20 -33.20 -26.27
CA VAL A 255 0.91 -32.10 -27.19
C VAL A 255 1.36 -30.79 -26.55
N ASN A 256 2.06 -29.97 -27.33
CA ASN A 256 2.30 -28.57 -27.01
C ASN A 256 1.68 -27.69 -28.09
N PHE A 257 1.22 -26.51 -27.69
CA PHE A 257 0.72 -25.48 -28.57
C PHE A 257 1.64 -24.26 -28.49
N SER A 258 2.05 -23.72 -29.63
CA SER A 258 2.82 -22.48 -29.68
C SER A 258 2.05 -21.43 -30.45
N LEU A 259 1.80 -20.26 -29.86
CA LEU A 259 1.41 -19.09 -30.64
C LEU A 259 2.65 -18.59 -31.38
N ALA A 260 2.52 -18.38 -32.68
CA ALA A 260 3.57 -17.82 -33.53
C ALA A 260 3.23 -16.37 -33.88
N THR A 261 4.20 -15.48 -33.73
CA THR A 261 4.00 -14.03 -33.92
C THR A 261 5.21 -13.43 -34.63
N ASP A 262 4.98 -12.77 -35.76
CA ASP A 262 5.94 -11.92 -36.46
C ASP A 262 5.55 -10.47 -36.19
N THR A 263 6.36 -9.78 -35.40
CA THR A 263 6.09 -8.40 -34.99
C THR A 263 6.76 -7.43 -35.94
N ASP A 264 6.05 -6.35 -36.26
CA ASP A 264 6.59 -5.21 -36.99
C ASP A 264 6.19 -3.97 -36.21
N LEU A 265 6.99 -3.56 -35.20
CA LEU A 265 6.70 -2.42 -34.32
C LEU A 265 7.00 -1.07 -34.99
N GLY A 266 6.51 -0.89 -36.22
CA GLY A 266 6.95 0.18 -37.11
C GLY A 266 7.99 -0.34 -38.09
N TYR A 267 9.24 0.06 -37.93
CA TYR A 267 10.36 -0.38 -38.78
C TYR A 267 11.01 -1.66 -38.26
N TYR A 268 10.40 -2.80 -38.61
CA TYR A 268 10.80 -4.17 -38.29
C TYR A 268 12.29 -4.49 -37.98
N ARG A 269 13.29 -3.83 -38.59
CA ARG A 269 14.72 -4.11 -38.32
C ARG A 269 15.26 -3.58 -36.98
N ASN A 270 14.48 -2.82 -36.22
CA ASN A 270 14.87 -2.30 -34.91
C ASN A 270 14.08 -2.95 -33.76
N ASP A 271 13.44 -4.08 -34.00
CA ASP A 271 12.69 -4.81 -32.99
C ASP A 271 13.64 -5.64 -32.11
N PHE A 272 13.34 -5.68 -30.81
CA PHE A 272 14.03 -6.44 -29.77
C PHE A 272 13.04 -7.35 -29.05
N LEU A 273 13.55 -8.40 -28.40
CA LEU A 273 12.74 -9.32 -27.61
C LEU A 273 13.25 -9.41 -26.16
N ALA A 274 12.33 -9.62 -25.23
CA ALA A 274 12.62 -9.96 -23.84
C ALA A 274 11.58 -10.94 -23.30
N SER A 275 11.98 -11.91 -22.48
CA SER A 275 11.05 -12.89 -21.91
C SER A 275 10.93 -12.75 -20.40
N ASP A 276 9.73 -13.00 -19.89
CA ASP A 276 9.45 -13.10 -18.45
C ASP A 276 8.71 -14.43 -18.19
N GLU A 277 9.50 -15.42 -17.77
CA GLU A 277 9.01 -16.77 -17.46
C GLU A 277 8.10 -16.81 -16.22
N THR A 278 8.23 -15.83 -15.31
CA THR A 278 7.43 -15.78 -14.07
C THR A 278 5.99 -15.38 -14.38
N ASN A 279 5.81 -14.49 -15.36
CA ASN A 279 4.52 -13.96 -15.75
C ASN A 279 3.97 -14.52 -17.08
N ASN A 280 4.59 -15.58 -17.61
CA ASN A 280 4.24 -16.23 -18.89
C ASN A 280 4.15 -15.30 -20.11
N MET A 281 5.15 -14.43 -20.30
CA MET A 281 5.10 -13.45 -21.37
C MET A 281 6.41 -13.31 -22.14
N ILE A 282 6.28 -12.81 -23.36
CA ILE A 282 7.37 -12.28 -24.16
C ILE A 282 6.98 -10.88 -24.64
N LEU A 283 7.95 -9.97 -24.57
CA LEU A 283 7.84 -8.60 -25.00
C LEU A 283 8.60 -8.42 -26.31
N ALA A 284 7.96 -7.81 -27.29
CA ALA A 284 8.62 -7.15 -28.41
C ALA A 284 8.62 -5.64 -28.17
N TYR A 285 9.76 -4.99 -28.39
CA TYR A 285 9.91 -3.55 -28.15
C TYR A 285 10.99 -2.94 -29.05
N SER A 286 11.02 -1.61 -29.14
CA SER A 286 12.19 -0.88 -29.64
C SER A 286 12.74 0.03 -28.55
N PRO A 287 14.03 -0.07 -28.17
CA PRO A 287 14.64 0.81 -27.17
C PRO A 287 14.94 2.22 -27.71
N TYR A 288 14.68 2.46 -28.99
CA TYR A 288 14.96 3.71 -29.68
C TYR A 288 13.68 4.24 -30.31
N ARG A 289 13.63 5.56 -30.53
CA ARG A 289 12.55 6.18 -31.28
C ARG A 289 12.53 5.63 -32.70
N ASP A 290 11.41 5.03 -33.08
CA ASP A 290 11.14 4.61 -34.44
C ASP A 290 10.44 5.75 -35.19
N PHE A 291 11.00 6.16 -36.33
CA PHE A 291 10.45 7.22 -37.18
C PHE A 291 9.35 6.73 -38.13
N ALA A 292 9.19 5.41 -38.30
CA ALA A 292 8.01 4.84 -38.95
C ALA A 292 6.76 5.06 -38.10
N ASN A 293 6.95 5.13 -36.78
CA ASN A 293 5.93 5.56 -35.83
C ASN A 293 6.02 7.08 -35.68
N LYS A 294 4.91 7.80 -35.86
CA LYS A 294 4.92 9.28 -35.96
C LYS A 294 5.33 9.94 -34.64
N GLU A 295 4.33 10.28 -33.82
CA GLU A 295 4.53 10.93 -32.53
C GLU A 295 4.72 9.88 -31.42
N ASN A 296 3.92 8.80 -31.45
CA ASN A 296 3.96 7.74 -30.45
C ASN A 296 4.87 6.58 -30.85
N GLN A 297 5.31 5.83 -29.86
CA GLN A 297 6.10 4.60 -29.90
C GLN A 297 5.25 3.45 -29.36
N ILE A 298 5.60 2.22 -29.74
CA ILE A 298 4.82 1.04 -29.41
C ILE A 298 5.70 -0.08 -28.87
N ALA A 299 5.15 -0.84 -27.93
CA ALA A 299 5.70 -2.10 -27.46
C ALA A 299 4.56 -3.12 -27.33
N LEU A 300 4.85 -4.39 -27.58
CA LEU A 300 3.88 -5.49 -27.54
C LEU A 300 4.31 -6.53 -26.52
N THR A 301 3.53 -6.67 -25.46
CA THR A 301 3.59 -7.86 -24.60
C THR A 301 2.61 -8.89 -25.13
N THR A 302 3.10 -10.10 -25.39
CA THR A 302 2.27 -11.28 -25.64
C THR A 302 2.32 -12.17 -24.40
N THR A 303 1.16 -12.40 -23.79
CA THR A 303 1.06 -13.16 -22.53
C THR A 303 0.10 -14.34 -22.67
N MET A 304 0.44 -15.48 -22.05
CA MET A 304 -0.47 -16.62 -21.93
C MET A 304 -1.32 -16.50 -20.66
N MET A 305 -2.58 -16.15 -20.88
CA MET A 305 -3.59 -15.91 -19.87
C MET A 305 -4.08 -17.23 -19.25
N GLN A 306 -4.40 -18.19 -20.12
CA GLN A 306 -4.91 -19.50 -19.76
C GLN A 306 -4.15 -20.56 -20.55
N GLY A 307 -3.35 -21.38 -19.86
CA GLY A 307 -2.75 -22.58 -20.43
C GLY A 307 -3.62 -23.82 -20.26
N PRO A 308 -3.21 -24.95 -20.86
CA PRO A 308 -3.94 -26.22 -20.75
C PRO A 308 -3.98 -26.70 -19.30
N ILE A 309 -5.05 -27.43 -18.95
CA ILE A 309 -5.25 -27.91 -17.58
C ILE A 309 -4.28 -29.05 -17.29
N SER A 310 -3.53 -28.93 -16.20
CA SER A 310 -2.57 -29.93 -15.73
C SER A 310 -2.81 -30.30 -14.26
N ASN A 311 -2.33 -31.49 -13.87
CA ASN A 311 -2.37 -31.91 -12.47
C ASN A 311 -1.47 -31.02 -11.60
N SER A 312 -1.91 -30.73 -10.38
CA SER A 312 -1.09 -30.06 -9.37
C SER A 312 -1.07 -30.86 -8.06
N ASN A 313 0.10 -30.91 -7.42
CA ASN A 313 0.28 -31.52 -6.09
C ASN A 313 0.00 -30.53 -4.95
N LEU A 314 -0.29 -29.26 -5.28
CA LEU A 314 -0.60 -28.18 -4.36
C LEU A 314 -2.11 -27.86 -4.42
N SER A 315 -2.65 -27.16 -3.42
CA SER A 315 -4.02 -26.63 -3.38
C SER A 315 -4.26 -25.50 -4.40
N GLN A 316 -3.83 -25.69 -5.64
CA GLN A 316 -3.99 -24.76 -6.76
C GLN A 316 -5.33 -24.97 -7.46
N THR A 317 -5.76 -23.92 -8.18
CA THR A 317 -7.00 -23.90 -8.94
C THR A 317 -6.68 -23.61 -10.40
N ALA A 318 -7.24 -24.41 -11.31
CA ALA A 318 -7.27 -24.08 -12.73
C ALA A 318 -8.53 -23.30 -13.06
N TYR A 319 -8.43 -22.42 -14.04
CA TYR A 319 -9.50 -21.55 -14.50
C TYR A 319 -9.81 -21.81 -15.97
N ILE A 320 -11.11 -21.79 -16.29
CA ILE A 320 -11.62 -21.81 -17.66
C ILE A 320 -12.51 -20.58 -17.84
N LEU A 321 -12.23 -19.78 -18.87
CA LEU A 321 -13.07 -18.65 -19.26
C LEU A 321 -14.17 -19.09 -20.24
N GLU A 322 -15.42 -18.88 -19.86
CA GLU A 322 -16.61 -19.15 -20.68
C GLU A 322 -17.22 -17.85 -21.24
N GLY A 323 -17.85 -17.96 -22.41
CA GLY A 323 -18.17 -16.84 -23.31
C GLY A 323 -19.43 -16.04 -23.07
N GLU A 324 -20.09 -16.15 -21.92
CA GLU A 324 -21.36 -15.46 -21.68
C GLU A 324 -21.37 -14.70 -20.35
N ASN A 325 -20.61 -13.60 -20.29
CA ASN A 325 -20.38 -12.71 -19.13
C ASN A 325 -19.12 -13.00 -18.30
N LEU A 326 -18.12 -13.72 -18.85
CA LEU A 326 -16.89 -14.09 -18.14
C LEU A 326 -17.15 -14.96 -16.90
N ASN A 327 -18.15 -15.84 -16.94
CA ASN A 327 -18.25 -16.86 -15.91
C ASN A 327 -16.98 -17.72 -15.95
N GLN A 328 -16.37 -17.84 -14.78
CA GLN A 328 -15.11 -18.55 -14.61
C GLN A 328 -15.40 -19.88 -13.95
N GLN A 329 -15.13 -20.98 -14.65
CA GLN A 329 -15.13 -22.28 -14.01
C GLN A 329 -13.83 -22.44 -13.22
N LYS A 330 -13.95 -22.76 -11.93
CA LYS A 330 -12.83 -23.09 -11.05
C LYS A 330 -12.72 -24.60 -10.92
N ILE A 331 -11.53 -25.15 -11.16
CA ILE A 331 -11.24 -26.57 -10.99
C ILE A 331 -10.15 -26.72 -9.93
N ASN A 332 -10.59 -27.12 -8.74
CA ASN A 332 -9.70 -27.33 -7.59
C ASN A 332 -8.72 -28.49 -7.85
N SER A 333 -7.53 -28.42 -7.24
CA SER A 333 -6.46 -29.43 -7.36
C SER A 333 -5.92 -29.60 -8.79
N LYS A 334 -6.07 -28.58 -9.62
CA LYS A 334 -5.52 -28.48 -10.98
C LYS A 334 -4.83 -27.12 -11.13
N LYS A 335 -4.07 -26.95 -12.21
CA LYS A 335 -3.53 -25.64 -12.60
C LYS A 335 -3.59 -25.46 -14.11
N ASN A 336 -3.74 -24.23 -14.58
CA ASN A 336 -3.40 -23.90 -15.96
C ASN A 336 -1.87 -23.98 -16.08
N ALA A 337 -1.37 -24.79 -17.02
CA ALA A 337 0.06 -24.97 -17.23
C ALA A 337 0.70 -23.65 -17.69
N ASN A 338 1.92 -23.39 -17.23
CA ASN A 338 2.70 -22.22 -17.63
C ASN A 338 3.29 -22.40 -19.02
N ILE A 339 3.89 -21.35 -19.56
CA ILE A 339 4.71 -21.48 -20.76
C ILE A 339 5.98 -22.28 -20.43
N VAL A 340 6.50 -23.01 -21.41
CA VAL A 340 7.72 -23.83 -21.25
C VAL A 340 8.89 -23.32 -22.08
N ALA A 341 8.62 -22.47 -23.08
CA ALA A 341 9.65 -21.87 -23.91
C ALA A 341 9.16 -20.58 -24.57
N THR A 342 10.10 -19.67 -24.80
CA THR A 342 9.97 -18.52 -25.70
C THR A 342 11.15 -18.49 -26.66
N VAL A 343 10.89 -18.29 -27.95
CA VAL A 343 11.90 -18.53 -28.99
C VAL A 343 11.91 -17.39 -29.98
N ASN A 344 13.08 -16.83 -30.28
CA ASN A 344 13.25 -16.04 -31.50
C ASN A 344 13.47 -16.99 -32.67
N THR A 345 12.47 -17.13 -33.54
CA THR A 345 12.50 -18.08 -34.65
C THR A 345 13.64 -17.80 -35.64
N LYS A 346 14.15 -16.57 -35.74
CA LYS A 346 15.25 -16.25 -36.67
C LYS A 346 16.62 -16.65 -36.11
N GLU A 347 16.77 -16.68 -34.80
CA GLU A 347 18.01 -17.10 -34.12
C GLU A 347 18.05 -18.60 -33.81
N ALA A 348 16.90 -19.26 -33.67
CA ALA A 348 16.79 -20.71 -33.49
C ALA A 348 17.15 -21.53 -34.75
N TYR A 349 17.89 -20.93 -35.69
CA TYR A 349 18.22 -21.46 -37.01
C TYR A 349 17.00 -22.01 -37.77
N PHE A 350 15.80 -21.48 -37.53
CA PHE A 350 14.59 -21.95 -38.20
C PHE A 350 14.52 -21.29 -39.59
N PRO A 351 14.96 -21.99 -40.66
CA PRO A 351 15.34 -21.33 -41.90
C PRO A 351 14.10 -20.72 -42.58
N THR A 352 14.27 -19.53 -43.14
CA THR A 352 13.25 -18.86 -43.96
C THR A 352 13.25 -19.35 -45.41
N GLN A 353 14.16 -20.26 -45.79
CA GLN A 353 14.39 -20.68 -47.17
C GLN A 353 13.10 -21.24 -47.80
N ILE A 354 12.55 -20.50 -48.75
CA ILE A 354 11.20 -20.62 -49.33
C ILE A 354 10.94 -21.96 -50.05
N TYR A 355 11.95 -22.83 -50.22
CA TYR A 355 11.91 -23.99 -51.11
C TYR A 355 12.23 -25.34 -50.46
N GLN A 356 12.51 -25.39 -49.15
CA GLN A 356 12.74 -26.67 -48.46
C GLN A 356 11.62 -27.00 -47.46
N PRO A 357 11.20 -28.27 -47.40
CA PRO A 357 10.26 -28.76 -46.39
C PRO A 357 10.89 -28.80 -45.00
N PHE A 358 10.06 -28.74 -43.96
CA PHE A 358 10.49 -28.81 -42.56
C PHE A 358 10.18 -30.19 -41.96
N SER A 359 11.11 -30.77 -41.21
CA SER A 359 10.87 -32.02 -40.48
C SER A 359 10.04 -31.77 -39.21
N THR A 360 9.23 -32.75 -38.80
CA THR A 360 8.47 -32.70 -37.54
C THR A 360 9.36 -32.50 -36.32
N ASP A 361 10.53 -33.16 -36.29
CA ASP A 361 11.57 -33.05 -35.26
C ASP A 361 12.10 -31.62 -35.12
N LEU A 362 12.37 -30.93 -36.23
CA LEU A 362 12.84 -29.54 -36.19
C LEU A 362 11.78 -28.63 -35.57
N ILE A 363 10.52 -28.78 -35.99
CA ILE A 363 9.42 -27.97 -35.45
C ILE A 363 9.29 -28.18 -33.95
N ARG A 364 9.32 -29.45 -33.49
CA ARG A 364 9.24 -29.79 -32.06
C ARG A 364 10.36 -29.13 -31.24
N LYS A 365 11.61 -29.25 -31.69
CA LYS A 365 12.78 -28.67 -31.01
C LYS A 365 12.73 -27.15 -30.95
N VAL A 366 12.29 -26.51 -32.03
CA VAL A 366 12.10 -25.06 -32.06
C VAL A 366 10.96 -24.65 -31.12
N MET A 367 9.82 -25.36 -31.09
CA MET A 367 8.74 -25.05 -30.14
C MET A 367 9.20 -25.17 -28.69
N LEU A 368 10.04 -26.15 -28.35
CA LEU A 368 10.54 -26.37 -26.99
C LEU A 368 11.77 -25.52 -26.61
N GLY A 369 12.22 -24.61 -27.49
CA GLY A 369 13.38 -23.76 -27.21
C GLY A 369 14.73 -24.50 -27.19
N GLU A 370 14.79 -25.75 -27.65
CA GLU A 370 16.02 -26.54 -27.67
C GLU A 370 17.09 -25.93 -28.61
N ASN A 371 16.63 -25.25 -29.66
CA ASN A 371 17.46 -24.57 -30.65
C ASN A 371 17.81 -23.12 -30.28
N ASN A 372 17.35 -22.58 -29.15
CA ASN A 372 17.75 -21.24 -28.72
C ASN A 372 19.28 -21.16 -28.56
N PRO A 373 19.91 -20.02 -28.87
CA PRO A 373 21.33 -19.82 -28.67
C PRO A 373 21.71 -20.00 -27.19
N GLU A 374 22.93 -20.47 -26.95
CA GLU A 374 23.45 -20.57 -25.59
C GLU A 374 23.68 -19.18 -24.99
N PRO A 375 23.13 -18.86 -23.78
CA PRO A 375 23.20 -17.51 -23.21
C PRO A 375 24.61 -16.94 -23.09
N CYS A 376 25.60 -17.79 -22.76
CA CYS A 376 26.99 -17.38 -22.59
C CYS A 376 27.71 -17.04 -23.91
N ASN A 377 27.20 -17.54 -25.05
CA ASN A 377 27.85 -17.42 -26.36
C ASN A 377 26.93 -16.81 -27.43
N SER A 378 25.83 -16.18 -27.02
CA SER A 378 24.86 -15.59 -27.95
C SER A 378 25.48 -14.38 -28.66
N PHE A 379 25.25 -14.28 -29.98
CA PHE A 379 25.70 -13.14 -30.77
C PHE A 379 24.81 -11.90 -30.59
N ASP A 380 23.50 -12.12 -30.41
CA ASP A 380 22.49 -11.07 -30.35
C ASP A 380 22.06 -10.74 -28.91
N GLY A 381 22.70 -11.32 -27.89
CA GLY A 381 22.46 -10.97 -26.49
C GLY A 381 23.66 -11.11 -25.57
N ILE A 382 23.57 -10.45 -24.42
CA ILE A 382 24.59 -10.44 -23.36
C ILE A 382 23.97 -10.83 -22.02
N VAL A 383 24.74 -11.49 -21.17
CA VAL A 383 24.33 -11.77 -19.79
C VAL A 383 25.00 -10.81 -18.83
N ASN A 384 24.21 -10.07 -18.08
CA ASN A 384 24.67 -9.06 -17.14
C ASN A 384 24.33 -9.43 -15.69
N ASN A 385 25.29 -9.24 -14.77
CA ASN A 385 25.10 -9.28 -13.32
C ASN A 385 24.49 -10.57 -12.75
N ILE A 386 24.54 -11.68 -13.50
CA ILE A 386 24.23 -13.05 -13.07
C ILE A 386 25.16 -14.04 -13.82
N ASP A 387 25.32 -15.25 -13.30
CA ASP A 387 26.02 -16.33 -14.01
C ASP A 387 25.16 -16.83 -15.18
N CYS A 388 25.70 -16.75 -16.39
CA CYS A 388 25.00 -17.15 -17.62
C CYS A 388 24.65 -18.65 -17.66
N ASN A 389 25.35 -19.50 -16.90
CA ASN A 389 25.03 -20.92 -16.80
C ASN A 389 23.74 -21.20 -16.01
N ASN A 390 23.30 -20.24 -15.19
CA ASN A 390 22.07 -20.35 -14.41
C ASN A 390 20.83 -19.86 -15.18
N ILE A 391 21.00 -19.46 -16.44
CA ILE A 391 19.91 -18.96 -17.28
C ILE A 391 19.26 -20.12 -18.02
N ASN A 392 17.94 -20.23 -17.89
CA ASN A 392 17.18 -21.20 -18.64
C ASN A 392 17.09 -20.79 -20.12
N LYS A 393 17.90 -21.42 -20.98
CA LYS A 393 17.95 -21.10 -22.41
C LYS A 393 16.63 -21.33 -23.17
N ALA A 394 15.68 -22.09 -22.61
CA ALA A 394 14.36 -22.27 -23.22
C ALA A 394 13.60 -20.94 -23.35
N PHE A 395 13.97 -19.92 -22.57
CA PHE A 395 13.41 -18.57 -22.61
C PHE A 395 14.40 -17.57 -23.19
N ILE A 396 14.18 -17.15 -24.44
CA ILE A 396 15.08 -16.22 -25.11
C ILE A 396 15.10 -14.86 -24.40
N TYR A 397 16.29 -14.32 -24.09
CA TYR A 397 16.44 -13.00 -23.48
C TYR A 397 15.63 -12.82 -22.19
N SER A 398 15.72 -13.79 -21.28
CA SER A 398 15.00 -13.83 -20.00
C SER A 398 15.57 -12.86 -18.93
N GLY A 399 15.95 -11.65 -19.31
CA GLY A 399 16.50 -10.63 -18.43
C GLY A 399 15.55 -9.46 -18.21
N ASN A 400 15.77 -8.72 -17.12
CA ASN A 400 15.10 -7.45 -16.88
C ASN A 400 15.80 -6.36 -17.70
N ILE A 401 15.10 -5.87 -18.73
CA ILE A 401 15.59 -4.88 -19.68
C ILE A 401 15.66 -3.46 -19.11
N ILE A 402 14.84 -3.12 -18.12
CA ILE A 402 14.89 -1.82 -17.43
C ILE A 402 16.18 -1.75 -16.60
N MET A 403 16.49 -2.84 -15.89
CA MET A 403 17.67 -2.95 -15.04
C MET A 403 18.96 -3.35 -15.77
N GLN A 404 18.85 -3.76 -17.04
CA GLN A 404 19.94 -4.38 -17.79
C GLN A 404 20.58 -5.56 -17.04
N LYS A 405 19.77 -6.37 -16.34
CA LYS A 405 20.21 -7.53 -15.54
C LYS A 405 19.63 -8.83 -16.11
N GLY A 406 20.43 -9.88 -16.22
CA GLY A 406 20.03 -11.13 -16.86
C GLY A 406 20.44 -11.21 -18.32
N TRP A 407 19.75 -12.03 -19.10
CA TRP A 407 20.03 -12.17 -20.53
C TRP A 407 19.30 -11.11 -21.34
N ILE A 408 20.04 -10.14 -21.88
CA ILE A 408 19.52 -8.96 -22.56
C ILE A 408 19.76 -9.06 -24.06
N ASN A 409 18.73 -8.79 -24.88
CA ASN A 409 18.88 -8.65 -26.32
C ASN A 409 19.61 -7.32 -26.63
N THR A 410 20.76 -7.40 -27.31
CA THR A 410 21.60 -6.23 -27.61
C THR A 410 21.53 -5.80 -29.07
N ARG A 411 20.80 -6.55 -29.91
CA ARG A 411 20.73 -6.29 -31.33
C ARG A 411 19.30 -6.34 -31.88
N GLY A 412 18.92 -5.20 -32.45
CA GLY A 412 17.70 -5.04 -33.22
C GLY A 412 17.77 -5.81 -34.53
N SER A 413 16.70 -6.49 -34.85
CA SER A 413 16.51 -7.14 -36.15
C SER A 413 15.03 -7.29 -36.40
N ASP A 414 14.68 -7.78 -37.59
CA ASP A 414 13.35 -8.33 -37.82
C ASP A 414 13.07 -9.44 -36.79
N LYS A 415 12.00 -9.36 -35.97
CA LYS A 415 11.74 -10.31 -34.87
C LYS A 415 10.44 -11.08 -35.07
N ALA A 416 10.56 -12.40 -35.03
CA ALA A 416 9.41 -13.31 -35.00
C ALA A 416 9.64 -14.36 -33.91
N PHE A 417 8.64 -14.58 -33.06
CA PHE A 417 8.77 -15.44 -31.90
C PHE A 417 7.68 -16.50 -31.76
N LEU A 418 8.00 -17.51 -30.95
CA LEU A 418 7.04 -18.48 -30.43
C LEU A 418 6.89 -18.33 -28.93
N ILE A 419 5.67 -18.52 -28.43
CA ILE A 419 5.37 -18.71 -27.00
C ILE A 419 4.65 -20.05 -26.84
N THR A 420 5.29 -20.99 -26.13
CA THR A 420 4.87 -22.40 -26.11
C THR A 420 4.23 -22.78 -24.79
N SER A 421 3.02 -23.33 -24.86
CA SER A 421 2.28 -23.84 -23.70
C SER A 421 2.97 -25.04 -23.06
N GLY A 422 2.67 -25.28 -21.78
CA GLY A 422 2.91 -26.57 -21.16
C GLY A 422 2.21 -27.71 -21.89
N THR A 423 2.68 -28.92 -21.61
CA THR A 423 2.27 -30.14 -22.29
C THR A 423 0.91 -30.66 -21.82
N PHE A 424 0.12 -31.25 -22.72
CA PHE A 424 -1.16 -31.87 -22.43
C PHE A 424 -1.45 -33.08 -23.32
N ASN A 425 -2.39 -33.94 -22.90
CA ASN A 425 -2.94 -35.00 -23.76
C ASN A 425 -4.24 -34.51 -24.37
N LEU A 426 -4.42 -34.74 -25.68
CA LEU A 426 -5.63 -34.37 -26.41
C LEU A 426 -6.47 -35.63 -26.69
N GLU A 427 -7.44 -35.86 -25.81
CA GLU A 427 -8.38 -36.98 -25.90
C GLU A 427 -9.52 -36.66 -26.89
N GLU A 428 -10.08 -37.70 -27.51
CA GLU A 428 -11.23 -37.58 -28.41
C GLU A 428 -12.38 -36.80 -27.77
N LYS A 429 -12.88 -35.77 -28.47
CA LYS A 429 -14.04 -34.93 -28.11
C LYS A 429 -13.93 -34.26 -26.74
N LYS A 430 -12.71 -34.07 -26.24
CA LYS A 430 -12.42 -33.29 -25.03
C LYS A 430 -11.54 -32.10 -25.42
N PRO A 431 -12.15 -30.97 -25.83
CA PRO A 431 -11.38 -29.83 -26.28
C PRO A 431 -10.51 -29.23 -25.18
N ILE A 432 -9.38 -28.65 -25.57
CA ILE A 432 -8.46 -27.92 -24.69
C ILE A 432 -8.46 -26.45 -25.11
N ASP A 433 -8.77 -25.58 -24.14
CA ASP A 433 -8.83 -24.14 -24.34
C ASP A 433 -7.55 -23.46 -23.86
N ILE A 434 -6.92 -22.70 -24.76
CA ILE A 434 -5.73 -21.89 -24.49
C ILE A 434 -6.01 -20.44 -24.89
N ILE A 435 -5.67 -19.49 -24.00
CA ILE A 435 -5.93 -18.06 -24.20
C ILE A 435 -4.63 -17.27 -24.13
N PHE A 436 -4.40 -16.45 -25.15
CA PHE A 436 -3.34 -15.46 -25.21
C PHE A 436 -3.92 -14.04 -25.25
N ALA A 437 -3.12 -13.06 -24.89
CA ALA A 437 -3.43 -11.64 -25.07
C ALA A 437 -2.26 -10.90 -25.73
N PHE A 438 -2.59 -10.04 -26.68
CA PHE A 438 -1.73 -8.99 -27.20
C PHE A 438 -2.03 -7.71 -26.43
N VAL A 439 -1.03 -7.23 -25.69
CA VAL A 439 -1.12 -6.04 -24.83
C VAL A 439 -0.13 -5.01 -25.32
N LEU A 440 -0.64 -3.89 -25.83
CA LEU A 440 0.16 -2.83 -26.41
C LEU A 440 0.38 -1.68 -25.42
N GLY A 441 1.61 -1.22 -25.31
CA GLY A 441 1.95 0.09 -24.74
C GLY A 441 2.09 1.12 -25.86
N VAL A 442 1.58 2.33 -25.63
CA VAL A 442 1.60 3.43 -26.60
C VAL A 442 1.91 4.74 -25.89
N ASN A 443 3.11 5.27 -26.12
CA ASN A 443 3.60 6.48 -25.46
C ASN A 443 4.52 7.28 -26.39
N GLU A 444 4.74 8.57 -26.15
CA GLU A 444 5.70 9.38 -26.92
C GLU A 444 7.15 8.88 -26.77
N GLU A 445 7.48 8.31 -25.61
CA GLU A 445 8.80 7.77 -25.28
C GLU A 445 8.84 6.23 -25.37
N PRO A 446 9.86 5.63 -26.03
CA PRO A 446 9.94 4.18 -26.19
C PRO A 446 9.99 3.42 -24.85
N THR A 447 10.74 3.95 -23.88
CA THR A 447 10.87 3.36 -22.54
C THR A 447 9.53 3.35 -21.80
N GLU A 448 8.71 4.40 -21.94
CA GLU A 448 7.41 4.46 -21.28
C GLU A 448 6.37 3.59 -21.98
N ALA A 449 6.41 3.47 -23.31
CA ALA A 449 5.60 2.50 -24.05
C ALA A 449 5.95 1.05 -23.63
N MET A 450 7.23 0.78 -23.43
CA MET A 450 7.72 -0.51 -22.95
C MET A 450 7.25 -0.82 -21.52
N LYS A 451 7.39 0.12 -20.59
CA LYS A 451 6.88 -0.01 -19.22
C LYS A 451 5.38 -0.26 -19.21
N GLU A 452 4.63 0.55 -19.94
CA GLU A 452 3.17 0.39 -20.07
C GLU A 452 2.80 -1.02 -20.57
N ALA A 453 3.47 -1.54 -21.60
CA ALA A 453 3.20 -2.87 -22.12
C ALA A 453 3.51 -3.99 -21.09
N ILE A 454 4.59 -3.84 -20.31
CA ILE A 454 4.98 -4.79 -19.27
C ILE A 454 3.95 -4.79 -18.14
N THR A 455 3.67 -3.62 -17.56
CA THR A 455 2.75 -3.45 -16.43
C THR A 455 1.34 -3.93 -16.81
N ASN A 456 0.80 -3.49 -17.95
CA ASN A 456 -0.52 -3.93 -18.41
C ASN A 456 -0.55 -5.44 -18.71
N GLY A 457 0.52 -5.98 -19.32
CA GLY A 457 0.61 -7.41 -19.65
C GLY A 457 0.70 -8.33 -18.42
N ARG A 458 1.19 -7.78 -17.32
CA ARG A 458 1.21 -8.39 -15.99
C ARG A 458 -0.17 -8.37 -15.35
N GLU A 459 -0.78 -7.20 -15.24
CA GLU A 459 -2.06 -7.00 -14.53
C GLU A 459 -3.25 -7.68 -15.20
N ILE A 460 -3.27 -7.73 -16.54
CA ILE A 460 -4.41 -8.24 -17.31
C ILE A 460 -4.79 -9.66 -16.86
N LYS A 461 -3.81 -10.52 -16.58
CA LYS A 461 -4.05 -11.89 -16.16
C LYS A 461 -4.84 -11.97 -14.85
N TYR A 462 -4.48 -11.14 -13.90
CA TYR A 462 -5.09 -11.13 -12.58
C TYR A 462 -6.48 -10.50 -12.61
N ASN A 463 -6.63 -9.40 -13.34
CA ASN A 463 -7.91 -8.72 -13.47
C ASN A 463 -9.01 -9.60 -14.08
N PHE A 464 -8.65 -10.58 -14.91
CA PHE A 464 -9.62 -11.48 -15.56
C PHE A 464 -9.79 -12.84 -14.89
N PHE A 465 -8.75 -13.37 -14.23
CA PHE A 465 -8.78 -14.75 -13.72
C PHE A 465 -8.60 -14.86 -12.21
N ASP A 466 -7.91 -13.95 -11.55
CA ASP A 466 -7.44 -14.25 -10.19
C ASP A 466 -7.08 -13.03 -9.37
N LYS A 467 -7.90 -11.98 -9.42
CA LYS A 467 -7.69 -10.78 -8.62
C LYS A 467 -7.84 -11.13 -7.13
N PRO A 468 -6.89 -10.77 -6.25
CA PRO A 468 -7.05 -10.96 -4.82
C PRO A 468 -8.34 -10.30 -4.32
N GLN A 469 -9.04 -10.97 -3.42
CA GLN A 469 -10.22 -10.40 -2.78
C GLN A 469 -9.79 -9.38 -1.73
N SER A 470 -10.51 -8.26 -1.68
CA SER A 470 -10.39 -7.33 -0.55
C SER A 470 -10.70 -8.05 0.75
N TYR A 471 -9.98 -7.70 1.82
CA TYR A 471 -10.29 -8.18 3.15
C TYR A 471 -11.67 -7.67 3.59
N PRO A 472 -12.37 -8.35 4.52
CA PRO A 472 -13.59 -7.84 5.12
C PRO A 472 -13.43 -6.39 5.61
N GLU A 473 -14.45 -5.55 5.42
CA GLU A 473 -14.42 -4.15 5.86
C GLU A 473 -14.35 -4.04 7.39
N VAL A 474 -13.61 -3.04 7.88
CA VAL A 474 -13.49 -2.76 9.31
C VAL A 474 -14.57 -1.76 9.71
N ASN A 475 -15.42 -2.14 10.66
CA ASN A 475 -16.50 -1.30 11.18
C ASN A 475 -16.15 -0.78 12.58
N PRO A 476 -15.42 0.34 12.72
CA PRO A 476 -15.05 0.88 14.01
C PRO A 476 -16.21 1.60 14.71
N THR A 477 -16.12 1.68 16.03
CA THR A 477 -16.91 2.58 16.87
C THR A 477 -16.05 3.76 17.29
N THR A 478 -16.56 4.98 17.12
CA THR A 478 -15.84 6.22 17.47
C THR A 478 -16.35 6.79 18.79
N ILE A 479 -15.43 7.17 19.68
CA ILE A 479 -15.72 7.80 20.97
C ILE A 479 -15.04 9.18 20.98
N THR A 480 -15.82 10.24 21.18
CA THR A 480 -15.31 11.62 21.15
C THR A 480 -15.42 12.29 22.51
N ASN A 481 -14.32 12.92 22.93
CA ASN A 481 -14.24 13.76 24.12
C ASN A 481 -14.05 15.24 23.72
N ASP A 482 -13.91 16.10 24.72
CA ASP A 482 -13.61 17.53 24.53
C ASP A 482 -12.34 17.77 23.71
N ASN A 483 -11.30 16.93 23.90
CA ASN A 483 -9.97 17.10 23.31
C ASN A 483 -9.41 15.80 22.70
N SER A 484 -10.22 14.75 22.51
CA SER A 484 -9.74 13.49 21.94
C SER A 484 -10.78 12.76 21.07
N ILE A 485 -10.28 11.96 20.14
CA ILE A 485 -11.03 10.99 19.34
C ILE A 485 -10.45 9.61 19.65
N GLU A 486 -11.29 8.65 19.93
CA GLU A 486 -10.90 7.27 20.19
C GLU A 486 -11.62 6.35 19.19
N ILE A 487 -10.89 5.50 18.49
CA ILE A 487 -11.40 4.62 17.44
C ILE A 487 -11.25 3.18 17.92
N LEU A 488 -12.36 2.54 18.26
CA LEU A 488 -12.44 1.16 18.70
C LEU A 488 -12.78 0.26 17.52
N PHE A 489 -11.95 -0.74 17.21
CA PHE A 489 -12.22 -1.66 16.10
C PHE A 489 -11.95 -3.12 16.47
N ASP A 490 -12.83 -4.00 15.97
CA ASP A 490 -12.70 -5.45 16.08
C ASP A 490 -11.80 -5.98 14.96
N THR A 491 -10.91 -6.90 15.32
CA THR A 491 -9.92 -7.49 14.42
C THR A 491 -10.16 -8.95 14.11
N SER A 492 -11.17 -9.56 14.73
CA SER A 492 -11.54 -10.95 14.51
C SER A 492 -12.02 -11.27 13.09
N PRO A 493 -12.74 -10.40 12.35
CA PRO A 493 -13.29 -10.77 11.03
C PRO A 493 -12.23 -11.04 9.95
N GLN A 494 -11.07 -10.38 10.03
CA GLN A 494 -9.98 -10.49 9.05
C GLN A 494 -8.95 -11.55 9.45
N ARG A 495 -9.02 -12.08 10.68
CA ARG A 495 -8.06 -13.07 11.17
C ARG A 495 -8.20 -14.37 10.39
N GLY A 496 -7.06 -14.89 9.91
CA GLY A 496 -7.01 -16.12 9.12
C GLY A 496 -7.51 -15.97 7.68
N PHE A 497 -7.80 -14.74 7.25
CA PHE A 497 -8.09 -14.46 5.86
C PHE A 497 -6.78 -14.55 5.05
N SER A 498 -6.78 -15.38 4.01
CA SER A 498 -5.68 -15.50 3.07
C SER A 498 -6.19 -15.44 1.64
N ASN A 499 -5.42 -14.77 0.80
CA ASN A 499 -5.63 -14.66 -0.63
C ASN A 499 -4.64 -15.60 -1.33
N ILE A 500 -5.16 -16.68 -1.89
CA ILE A 500 -4.34 -17.68 -2.61
C ILE A 500 -4.77 -17.69 -4.06
N GLY A 501 -3.83 -17.39 -4.95
CA GLY A 501 -4.06 -17.40 -6.38
C GLY A 501 -2.80 -17.64 -7.19
N TYR A 502 -2.80 -17.14 -8.42
CA TYR A 502 -1.85 -17.46 -9.46
C TYR A 502 -0.54 -16.69 -9.21
N GLY A 503 0.36 -17.31 -8.44
CA GLY A 503 1.67 -16.72 -8.15
C GLY A 503 1.68 -15.76 -6.96
N TYR A 504 0.60 -15.71 -6.18
CA TYR A 504 0.54 -15.01 -4.89
C TYR A 504 -0.11 -15.88 -3.80
N ASN A 505 0.39 -15.73 -2.58
CA ASN A 505 -0.15 -16.29 -1.35
C ASN A 505 -0.06 -15.21 -0.26
N ILE A 506 -1.04 -14.32 -0.22
CA ILE A 506 -1.04 -13.14 0.65
C ILE A 506 -1.85 -13.46 1.90
N ASP A 507 -1.17 -13.51 3.03
CA ASP A 507 -1.81 -13.67 4.33
C ASP A 507 -2.12 -12.30 4.93
N PHE A 508 -3.25 -12.17 5.64
CA PHE A 508 -3.56 -11.00 6.45
C PHE A 508 -2.47 -10.74 7.50
N GLN A 509 -2.02 -9.49 7.63
CA GLN A 509 -0.91 -9.11 8.53
C GLN A 509 -1.26 -7.99 9.50
N GLY A 510 -2.23 -7.13 9.16
CA GLY A 510 -2.68 -6.10 10.09
C GLY A 510 -3.50 -4.98 9.50
N TYR A 511 -3.47 -3.81 10.13
CA TYR A 511 -4.26 -2.62 9.77
C TYR A 511 -3.39 -1.37 9.74
N ASN A 512 -3.62 -0.50 8.77
CA ASN A 512 -3.13 0.88 8.79
C ASN A 512 -4.26 1.82 9.17
N ILE A 513 -3.94 2.86 9.95
CA ILE A 513 -4.86 3.95 10.25
C ILE A 513 -4.32 5.20 9.58
N TYR A 514 -5.13 5.78 8.69
CA TYR A 514 -4.85 7.03 8.00
C TYR A 514 -5.70 8.16 8.55
N MET A 515 -5.13 9.35 8.59
CA MET A 515 -5.88 10.60 8.73
C MET A 515 -5.83 11.38 7.41
N PHE A 516 -6.96 11.97 7.05
CA PHE A 516 -7.11 12.82 5.88
C PHE A 516 -7.43 14.27 6.25
N ASN A 517 -6.91 15.21 5.46
CA ASN A 517 -7.19 16.64 5.65
C ASN A 517 -8.55 17.06 5.06
N SER A 518 -9.19 16.17 4.29
CA SER A 518 -10.50 16.34 3.69
C SER A 518 -11.26 15.00 3.65
N SER A 519 -12.52 15.04 3.20
CA SER A 519 -13.34 13.84 3.00
C SER A 519 -12.99 13.03 1.75
N SER A 520 -12.00 13.46 0.96
CA SER A 520 -11.49 12.68 -0.17
C SER A 520 -10.34 11.77 0.29
N THR A 521 -10.29 10.57 -0.28
CA THR A 521 -9.24 9.58 -0.03
C THR A 521 -8.02 9.74 -0.94
N SER A 522 -8.04 10.72 -1.86
CA SER A 522 -6.89 11.06 -2.71
C SER A 522 -5.67 11.44 -1.87
N GLU A 523 -4.48 11.00 -2.29
CA GLU A 523 -3.25 11.30 -1.55
C GLU A 523 -2.92 12.79 -1.51
N THR A 524 -3.25 13.52 -2.58
CA THR A 524 -3.07 14.97 -2.68
C THR A 524 -4.35 15.67 -3.14
N ILE A 525 -4.52 16.92 -2.71
CA ILE A 525 -5.56 17.83 -3.18
C ILE A 525 -4.89 19.17 -3.47
N ASN A 526 -5.06 19.69 -4.68
CA ASN A 526 -4.40 20.93 -5.13
C ASN A 526 -2.87 20.91 -4.89
N ASN A 527 -2.22 19.76 -5.15
CA ASN A 527 -0.79 19.50 -4.90
C ASN A 527 -0.34 19.64 -3.43
N GLN A 528 -1.28 19.61 -2.47
CA GLN A 528 -0.96 19.55 -1.04
C GLN A 528 -1.23 18.13 -0.51
N PRO A 529 -0.41 17.62 0.44
CA PRO A 529 -0.65 16.35 1.09
C PRO A 529 -2.03 16.31 1.76
N ASN A 530 -2.83 15.29 1.44
CA ASN A 530 -4.16 15.07 2.01
C ASN A 530 -4.23 13.78 2.83
N LYS A 531 -3.32 12.82 2.66
CA LYS A 531 -3.27 11.54 3.38
C LYS A 531 -2.04 11.48 4.29
N LYS A 532 -2.20 11.04 5.54
CA LYS A 532 -1.10 10.78 6.47
C LYS A 532 -1.34 9.48 7.23
N LEU A 533 -0.36 8.56 7.20
CA LEU A 533 -0.37 7.35 8.04
C LEU A 533 -0.10 7.77 9.49
N ILE A 534 -0.99 7.39 10.41
CA ILE A 534 -0.89 7.77 11.82
C ILE A 534 -0.62 6.58 12.76
N ALA A 535 -0.93 5.35 12.33
CA ALA A 535 -0.58 4.13 13.05
C ALA A 535 -0.63 2.89 12.15
N THR A 536 0.15 1.87 12.52
CA THR A 536 0.12 0.53 11.90
C THR A 536 0.01 -0.54 12.99
N TYR A 537 -1.06 -1.33 12.95
CA TYR A 537 -1.26 -2.49 13.83
C TYR A 537 -0.85 -3.76 13.07
N LYS A 538 0.07 -4.59 13.56
CA LYS A 538 0.55 -5.77 12.83
C LYS A 538 0.79 -7.00 13.71
N TYR A 539 0.69 -8.20 13.12
CA TYR A 539 1.10 -9.47 13.76
C TYR A 539 2.59 -9.78 13.55
N SER A 540 3.17 -9.32 12.43
CA SER A 540 4.53 -9.70 12.04
C SER A 540 5.61 -8.99 12.86
N SER A 541 6.73 -9.67 13.09
CA SER A 541 7.94 -9.07 13.67
C SER A 541 8.82 -8.33 12.64
N ILE A 542 8.31 -8.09 11.43
CA ILE A 542 9.04 -7.39 10.37
C ILE A 542 9.23 -5.94 10.79
N LYS A 543 10.49 -5.47 10.74
CA LYS A 543 10.84 -4.10 11.10
C LYS A 543 10.35 -3.14 10.01
N ASN A 544 10.89 -3.31 8.80
CA ASN A 544 10.50 -2.57 7.62
C ASN A 544 10.05 -3.51 6.50
N LEU A 545 8.93 -3.18 5.87
CA LEU A 545 8.53 -3.78 4.61
C LEU A 545 8.66 -2.74 3.51
N LEU A 546 9.48 -3.07 2.52
CA LEU A 546 9.81 -2.23 1.41
C LEU A 546 9.22 -2.85 0.14
N ILE A 547 8.86 -2.01 -0.83
CA ILE A 547 8.52 -2.44 -2.18
C ILE A 547 9.40 -1.72 -3.17
N GLU A 548 9.96 -2.48 -4.10
CA GLU A 548 10.75 -1.95 -5.21
C GLU A 548 9.80 -1.65 -6.37
N ASP A 549 9.84 -0.43 -6.87
CA ASP A 549 9.17 -0.08 -8.11
C ASP A 549 9.92 -0.73 -9.29
N GLU A 550 9.18 -1.40 -10.18
CA GLU A 550 9.77 -2.12 -11.31
C GLU A 550 10.34 -1.21 -12.41
N ASN A 551 9.88 0.05 -12.47
CA ASN A 551 10.17 0.98 -13.54
C ASN A 551 11.44 1.77 -13.30
N ASP A 552 11.75 2.08 -12.03
CA ASP A 552 12.90 2.90 -11.65
C ASP A 552 13.70 2.37 -10.46
N LEU A 553 13.32 1.21 -9.90
CA LEU A 553 13.93 0.60 -8.71
C LEU A 553 13.88 1.49 -7.47
N THR A 554 13.01 2.50 -7.46
CA THR A 554 12.78 3.26 -6.26
C THR A 554 12.19 2.33 -5.22
N ILE A 555 12.85 2.29 -4.06
CA ILE A 555 12.38 1.51 -2.95
C ILE A 555 11.54 2.44 -2.10
N SER A 556 10.24 2.14 -2.05
CA SER A 556 9.32 2.83 -1.17
C SER A 556 9.05 1.98 0.06
N THR A 557 8.85 2.64 1.19
CA THR A 557 8.55 1.96 2.44
C THR A 557 7.04 1.83 2.58
N ILE A 558 6.56 0.60 2.68
CA ILE A 558 5.15 0.29 2.96
C ILE A 558 4.90 0.30 4.47
N ILE A 559 5.79 -0.36 5.21
CA ILE A 559 5.76 -0.43 6.67
C ILE A 559 7.10 0.09 7.17
N ALA A 560 7.07 1.18 7.93
CA ALA A 560 8.23 1.73 8.61
C ALA A 560 8.07 1.59 10.13
N ASP A 561 9.13 1.19 10.82
CA ASP A 561 9.17 1.21 12.30
C ASP A 561 9.11 2.63 12.89
N GLU A 562 9.37 3.66 12.08
CA GLU A 562 9.20 5.08 12.48
C GLU A 562 7.72 5.51 12.60
N THR A 563 6.80 4.67 12.13
CA THR A 563 5.35 4.82 12.33
C THR A 563 4.97 4.12 13.63
N PRO A 564 3.97 4.55 14.44
CA PRO A 564 3.55 3.81 15.62
C PRO A 564 3.12 2.39 15.26
N VAL A 565 4.04 1.44 15.43
CA VAL A 565 3.82 0.01 15.20
C VAL A 565 3.27 -0.57 16.49
N VAL A 566 2.06 -1.13 16.40
CA VAL A 566 1.37 -1.74 17.53
C VAL A 566 1.22 -3.22 17.28
N GLU A 567 1.57 -4.04 18.27
CA GLU A 567 1.28 -5.46 18.24
C GLU A 567 -0.25 -5.67 18.34
N LEU A 568 -0.81 -6.40 17.38
CA LEU A 568 -2.25 -6.62 17.32
C LEU A 568 -2.76 -7.42 18.51
N SER A 569 -3.79 -6.90 19.19
CA SER A 569 -4.49 -7.65 20.23
C SER A 569 -5.30 -8.84 19.72
N GLU A 570 -5.66 -9.74 20.65
CA GLU A 570 -6.49 -10.91 20.34
C GLU A 570 -7.92 -10.57 19.88
N ASN A 571 -8.49 -9.40 20.20
CA ASN A 571 -9.91 -9.11 19.90
C ASN A 571 -10.13 -7.69 19.35
N LYS A 572 -10.09 -6.66 20.21
CA LYS A 572 -10.41 -5.27 19.86
C LYS A 572 -9.27 -4.33 20.23
N ASN A 573 -9.01 -3.35 19.37
CA ASN A 573 -8.00 -2.30 19.59
C ASN A 573 -8.67 -0.94 19.69
N LEU A 574 -8.14 -0.06 20.55
CA LEU A 574 -8.56 1.32 20.69
C LEU A 574 -7.40 2.25 20.30
N HIS A 575 -7.62 3.09 19.31
CA HIS A 575 -6.65 4.09 18.89
C HIS A 575 -7.09 5.49 19.36
N LYS A 576 -6.31 6.15 20.22
CA LYS A 576 -6.63 7.47 20.79
C LYS A 576 -5.80 8.58 20.12
N ILE A 577 -6.50 9.58 19.61
CA ILE A 577 -5.96 10.76 18.92
C ILE A 577 -6.25 12.00 19.76
N THR A 578 -5.25 12.84 20.03
CA THR A 578 -5.40 14.06 20.86
C THR A 578 -4.89 15.35 20.20
N TRP A 579 -4.26 15.27 19.04
CA TRP A 579 -3.83 16.42 18.22
C TRP A 579 -4.00 16.12 16.72
N ASP A 580 -3.93 17.16 15.91
CA ASP A 580 -4.03 17.12 14.45
C ASP A 580 -2.61 17.02 13.84
N PRO A 581 -2.25 15.90 13.17
CA PRO A 581 -0.90 15.64 12.68
C PRO A 581 -0.55 16.46 11.42
N PHE A 582 -1.48 17.19 10.79
CA PHE A 582 -1.16 18.07 9.66
C PHE A 582 -0.61 19.43 10.09
N ASN A 583 -1.02 19.93 11.26
CA ASN A 583 -0.60 21.24 11.78
C ASN A 583 0.09 21.16 13.16
N ASN A 584 0.11 19.99 13.79
CA ASN A 584 0.69 19.74 15.10
C ASN A 584 0.04 20.56 16.24
N GLU A 585 -1.26 20.83 16.13
CA GLU A 585 -2.06 21.52 17.14
C GLU A 585 -3.11 20.60 17.79
N SER A 586 -3.60 20.97 18.98
CA SER A 586 -4.72 20.25 19.63
C SER A 586 -5.97 20.19 18.75
N LEU A 587 -6.76 19.13 18.91
CA LEU A 587 -8.03 18.99 18.20
C LEU A 587 -8.98 20.16 18.51
N ARG A 588 -9.70 20.66 17.50
CA ARG A 588 -10.60 21.81 17.59
C ARG A 588 -12.07 21.38 17.61
N LYS A 589 -12.81 21.80 18.65
CA LYS A 589 -14.25 21.51 18.80
C LYS A 589 -15.03 22.00 17.58
N GLY A 590 -15.93 21.15 17.06
CA GLY A 590 -16.76 21.45 15.90
C GLY A 590 -16.06 21.35 14.53
N LYS A 591 -14.76 21.01 14.46
CA LYS A 591 -14.07 20.66 13.21
C LYS A 591 -14.26 19.15 12.93
N PRO A 592 -14.66 18.74 11.71
CA PRO A 592 -14.64 17.33 11.32
C PRO A 592 -13.22 16.85 11.02
N TYR A 593 -12.93 15.62 11.44
CA TYR A 593 -11.66 14.93 11.24
C TYR A 593 -11.92 13.62 10.47
N TYR A 594 -11.13 13.35 9.43
CA TYR A 594 -11.40 12.25 8.51
C TYR A 594 -10.36 11.15 8.73
N PHE A 595 -10.81 9.93 8.98
CA PHE A 595 -9.94 8.78 9.22
C PHE A 595 -10.34 7.61 8.34
N SER A 596 -9.42 6.67 8.15
CA SER A 596 -9.68 5.36 7.52
C SER A 596 -8.90 4.28 8.26
N ILE A 597 -9.45 3.07 8.30
CA ILE A 597 -8.74 1.86 8.76
C ILE A 597 -8.69 0.89 7.59
N THR A 598 -7.49 0.52 7.16
CA THR A 598 -7.28 -0.36 5.99
C THR A 598 -6.58 -1.65 6.43
N PRO A 599 -7.25 -2.81 6.34
CA PRO A 599 -6.58 -4.09 6.52
C PRO A 599 -5.57 -4.34 5.39
N PHE A 600 -4.43 -4.93 5.74
CA PHE A 600 -3.39 -5.28 4.77
C PHE A 600 -2.77 -6.66 5.03
N GLY A 601 -2.09 -7.19 4.02
CA GLY A 601 -1.33 -8.43 4.06
C GLY A 601 -0.20 -8.45 3.03
N PHE A 602 0.68 -9.44 3.15
CA PHE A 602 1.79 -9.64 2.20
C PHE A 602 2.12 -11.11 2.01
N ASP A 603 2.73 -11.43 0.87
CA ASP A 603 3.18 -12.78 0.53
C ASP A 603 4.59 -13.04 1.09
N ASN A 604 4.64 -13.78 2.20
CA ASN A 604 5.88 -14.11 2.88
C ASN A 604 6.91 -14.85 2.01
N SER A 605 6.47 -15.58 0.99
CA SER A 605 7.33 -16.39 0.11
C SER A 605 8.04 -15.57 -0.97
N LYS A 606 7.55 -14.36 -1.26
CA LYS A 606 8.07 -13.48 -2.32
C LYS A 606 8.99 -12.39 -1.80
N MET A 607 9.01 -12.18 -0.48
CA MET A 607 9.88 -11.19 0.14
C MET A 607 11.32 -11.68 0.21
N VAL A 608 12.26 -10.78 -0.07
CA VAL A 608 13.70 -11.02 0.12
C VAL A 608 14.20 -10.21 1.30
N LYS A 609 15.15 -10.76 2.06
CA LYS A 609 15.77 -10.03 3.17
C LYS A 609 16.53 -8.82 2.63
N TYR A 610 16.27 -7.63 3.18
CA TYR A 610 16.89 -6.38 2.80
C TYR A 610 17.67 -5.82 3.99
N GLY A 611 18.99 -5.68 3.87
CA GLY A 611 19.83 -5.24 4.99
C GLY A 611 19.94 -6.24 6.14
N ILE A 612 20.29 -5.74 7.34
CA ILE A 612 20.64 -6.57 8.51
C ILE A 612 19.56 -6.60 9.59
N ASP A 613 18.57 -5.70 9.57
CA ASP A 613 17.72 -5.35 10.71
C ASP A 613 16.26 -5.84 10.61
N ARG A 614 16.03 -7.08 10.16
CA ARG A 614 14.67 -7.64 9.91
C ARG A 614 13.84 -6.81 8.92
N SER A 615 14.51 -6.10 8.02
CA SER A 615 13.88 -5.42 6.89
C SER A 615 13.75 -6.37 5.70
N TYR A 616 12.65 -6.26 4.97
CA TYR A 616 12.33 -7.13 3.83
C TYR A 616 11.87 -6.28 2.64
N LEU A 617 12.17 -6.76 1.43
CA LEU A 617 11.81 -6.11 0.17
C LEU A 617 10.91 -7.05 -0.64
N ILE A 618 9.79 -6.52 -1.13
CA ILE A 618 9.00 -7.11 -2.21
C ILE A 618 9.62 -6.63 -3.53
N PRO A 619 10.20 -7.52 -4.34
CA PRO A 619 10.81 -7.15 -5.62
C PRO A 619 9.76 -6.64 -6.62
N GLY A 620 10.13 -5.69 -7.48
CA GLY A 620 9.17 -5.04 -8.39
C GLY A 620 8.55 -5.97 -9.43
N ASN A 621 9.19 -7.09 -9.76
CA ASN A 621 8.60 -8.10 -10.65
C ASN A 621 7.48 -8.94 -9.99
N VAL A 622 7.17 -8.69 -8.70
CA VAL A 622 6.10 -9.35 -7.95
C VAL A 622 4.89 -8.42 -7.89
N ILE A 623 3.86 -8.73 -8.68
CA ILE A 623 2.65 -7.91 -8.82
C ILE A 623 1.82 -7.90 -7.53
N PHE A 624 1.67 -9.07 -6.88
CA PHE A 624 0.85 -9.26 -5.69
C PHE A 624 1.69 -9.75 -4.51
N GLY A 625 2.67 -8.94 -4.10
CA GLY A 625 3.46 -9.17 -2.89
C GLY A 625 2.89 -8.47 -1.65
N TYR A 626 2.06 -7.45 -1.85
CA TYR A 626 1.38 -6.68 -0.82
C TYR A 626 -0.06 -6.41 -1.28
N LEU A 627 -1.00 -6.46 -0.34
CA LEU A 627 -2.39 -6.09 -0.57
C LEU A 627 -2.86 -5.25 0.60
N GLU A 628 -3.46 -4.11 0.31
CA GLU A 628 -4.14 -3.26 1.27
C GLU A 628 -5.51 -2.90 0.72
N ASN A 629 -6.53 -2.89 1.58
CA ASN A 629 -7.85 -2.43 1.16
C ASN A 629 -7.82 -0.93 0.83
N GLU A 630 -8.63 -0.52 -0.15
CA GLU A 630 -8.84 0.89 -0.45
C GLU A 630 -9.37 1.63 0.80
N PRO A 631 -8.83 2.83 1.11
CA PRO A 631 -9.28 3.60 2.26
C PRO A 631 -10.74 4.06 2.10
N VAL A 632 -11.49 4.00 3.20
CA VAL A 632 -12.87 4.47 3.31
C VAL A 632 -12.95 5.45 4.47
N ILE A 633 -13.49 6.65 4.23
CA ILE A 633 -13.64 7.65 5.28
C ILE A 633 -14.66 7.18 6.31
N LEU A 634 -14.21 7.09 7.56
CA LEU A 634 -15.07 6.81 8.70
C LEU A 634 -16.06 7.95 8.91
N ASN A 635 -17.33 7.59 8.97
CA ASN A 635 -18.40 8.49 9.37
C ASN A 635 -18.62 8.35 10.87
N ASP A 636 -19.15 9.40 11.50
CA ASP A 636 -19.68 9.23 12.84
C ASP A 636 -20.98 8.38 12.81
N ASP A 637 -21.37 7.88 13.97
CA ASP A 637 -22.61 7.12 14.19
C ASP A 637 -23.89 7.95 14.01
N LYS A 638 -23.79 9.14 13.40
CA LYS A 638 -24.84 10.17 13.30
C LYS A 638 -25.07 10.62 11.87
N GLY A 639 -24.33 10.08 10.91
CA GLY A 639 -24.46 10.41 9.49
C GLY A 639 -23.65 11.63 9.05
N ASN A 640 -22.78 12.19 9.91
CA ASN A 640 -21.83 13.20 9.48
C ASN A 640 -20.66 12.55 8.72
N LEU A 641 -20.20 13.23 7.68
CA LEU A 641 -18.97 12.88 6.99
C LEU A 641 -17.78 13.28 7.87
N GLY A 642 -17.06 12.30 8.40
CA GLY A 642 -15.96 12.49 9.37
C GLY A 642 -16.40 12.57 10.84
N ILE A 643 -15.43 12.63 11.74
CA ILE A 643 -15.59 12.59 13.19
C ILE A 643 -15.47 14.01 13.78
N VAL A 644 -16.48 14.47 14.53
CA VAL A 644 -16.48 15.79 15.18
C VAL A 644 -16.29 15.66 16.69
N ILE A 645 -15.31 16.38 17.25
CA ILE A 645 -15.06 16.41 18.70
C ILE A 645 -15.93 17.41 19.46
N GLY A 646 -16.18 17.12 20.74
CA GLY A 646 -16.99 17.95 21.65
C GLY A 646 -18.41 17.46 21.90
N GLU A 647 -18.81 16.35 21.29
CA GLU A 647 -20.03 15.63 21.64
C GLU A 647 -19.65 14.44 22.53
N ASN A 648 -19.71 14.58 23.85
CA ASN A 648 -19.45 13.46 24.79
C ASN A 648 -20.50 12.37 24.60
N GLN A 649 -20.25 11.45 23.68
CA GLN A 649 -21.28 10.52 23.19
C GLN A 649 -21.19 9.13 23.82
N ASN A 650 -20.07 8.73 24.42
CA ASN A 650 -19.96 7.48 25.20
C ASN A 650 -18.78 7.60 26.19
N ASP A 651 -18.99 8.28 27.32
CA ASP A 651 -17.98 8.30 28.40
C ASP A 651 -17.82 6.88 28.95
N SER A 652 -16.58 6.44 29.16
CA SER A 652 -16.26 5.15 29.79
C SER A 652 -16.96 5.00 31.15
N TYR A 653 -17.40 3.79 31.48
CA TYR A 653 -18.13 3.48 32.72
C TYR A 653 -17.36 3.97 33.95
N PHE A 654 -16.05 3.72 33.99
CA PHE A 654 -15.10 4.42 34.85
C PHE A 654 -14.04 5.10 33.98
N LYS A 655 -13.59 6.29 34.35
CA LYS A 655 -12.61 7.05 33.57
C LYS A 655 -11.47 7.53 34.44
N GLY A 656 -10.24 7.30 33.98
CA GLY A 656 -9.03 7.83 34.60
C GLY A 656 -8.88 7.44 36.07
N VAL A 657 -9.29 6.22 36.44
CA VAL A 657 -9.11 5.74 37.81
C VAL A 657 -7.63 5.53 38.03
N LEU A 658 -7.02 6.33 38.91
CA LEU A 658 -5.59 6.26 39.19
C LEU A 658 -5.22 4.89 39.76
N VAL A 659 -4.15 4.34 39.22
CA VAL A 659 -3.51 3.11 39.67
C VAL A 659 -2.53 3.46 40.78
N GLU A 660 -2.41 2.58 41.77
CA GLU A 660 -1.50 2.81 42.89
C GLU A 660 -0.06 2.45 42.52
N HIS A 661 0.85 3.42 42.64
CA HIS A 661 2.31 3.21 42.52
C HIS A 661 2.86 2.61 43.82
N LYS A 662 3.41 1.40 43.76
CA LYS A 662 3.89 0.66 44.95
C LYS A 662 5.40 0.57 45.04
N GLU A 663 6.08 0.41 43.91
CA GLU A 663 7.54 0.26 43.83
C GLU A 663 8.09 1.22 42.78
N GLY A 664 9.31 1.70 42.98
CA GLY A 664 9.99 2.66 42.10
C GLY A 664 9.91 4.11 42.58
N ILE A 665 10.36 5.05 41.75
CA ILE A 665 10.40 6.49 42.06
C ILE A 665 9.89 7.37 40.91
N SER A 666 9.32 6.75 39.86
CA SER A 666 8.82 7.48 38.70
C SER A 666 7.76 8.53 39.08
N GLU A 667 7.76 9.65 38.36
CA GLU A 667 6.73 10.69 38.41
C GLU A 667 5.49 10.34 37.56
N ALA A 668 5.54 9.25 36.78
CA ALA A 668 4.45 8.84 35.90
C ALA A 668 3.18 8.50 36.69
N LYS A 669 2.03 8.93 36.17
CA LYS A 669 0.74 8.46 36.67
C LYS A 669 0.18 7.47 35.68
N ILE A 670 -0.37 6.39 36.22
CA ILE A 670 -1.09 5.40 35.44
C ILE A 670 -2.54 5.46 35.87
N SER A 671 -3.44 5.40 34.90
CA SER A 671 -4.87 5.31 35.16
C SER A 671 -5.51 4.25 34.28
N TYR A 672 -6.71 3.80 34.62
CA TYR A 672 -7.50 2.94 33.75
C TYR A 672 -8.91 3.49 33.53
N SER A 673 -9.49 3.13 32.38
CA SER A 673 -10.85 3.47 32.00
C SER A 673 -11.59 2.22 31.52
N ILE A 674 -12.85 2.03 31.94
CA ILE A 674 -13.66 0.84 31.63
C ILE A 674 -14.62 1.16 30.50
N TYR A 675 -14.55 0.42 29.39
CA TYR A 675 -15.38 0.62 28.20
C TYR A 675 -16.43 -0.49 28.03
N GLU A 676 -16.17 -1.72 28.50
CA GLU A 676 -17.12 -2.84 28.50
C GLU A 676 -17.31 -3.34 29.94
N GLN A 677 -18.37 -2.87 30.60
CA GLN A 677 -18.63 -3.20 32.01
C GLN A 677 -18.89 -4.70 32.20
N GLU A 678 -19.54 -5.35 31.24
CA GLU A 678 -19.85 -6.77 31.23
C GLU A 678 -18.59 -7.67 31.14
N SER A 679 -17.49 -7.11 30.65
CA SER A 679 -16.22 -7.80 30.47
C SER A 679 -15.28 -7.67 31.68
N VAL A 680 -15.52 -6.72 32.60
CA VAL A 680 -14.68 -6.50 33.79
C VAL A 680 -15.02 -7.42 34.96
N LYS A 681 -13.99 -7.85 35.70
CA LYS A 681 -14.09 -8.59 36.96
C LYS A 681 -13.32 -7.86 38.07
N ASP A 682 -13.63 -8.12 39.33
CA ASP A 682 -12.88 -7.61 40.49
C ASP A 682 -11.55 -8.38 40.69
N ASP A 683 -10.73 -8.36 39.64
CA ASP A 683 -9.41 -8.98 39.58
C ASP A 683 -8.33 -7.94 39.94
N LEU A 684 -7.20 -8.44 40.46
CA LEU A 684 -6.01 -7.65 40.76
C LEU A 684 -5.07 -7.65 39.56
N TYR A 685 -4.60 -6.47 39.16
CA TYR A 685 -3.67 -6.29 38.06
C TYR A 685 -2.38 -5.63 38.53
N GLU A 686 -1.28 -6.03 37.90
CA GLU A 686 0.05 -5.44 38.03
C GLU A 686 0.47 -4.84 36.69
N VAL A 687 1.00 -3.62 36.72
CA VAL A 687 1.71 -3.00 35.59
C VAL A 687 3.19 -2.89 35.97
N GLY A 688 4.04 -3.63 35.26
CA GLY A 688 5.50 -3.55 35.35
C GLY A 688 6.12 -3.06 34.05
N PHE A 689 7.44 -2.86 34.02
CA PHE A 689 8.16 -2.35 32.84
C PHE A 689 9.42 -3.17 32.56
N GLN A 690 9.79 -3.22 31.29
CA GLN A 690 11.00 -3.87 30.80
C GLN A 690 11.74 -2.96 29.81
N ARG A 691 13.06 -2.79 29.96
CA ARG A 691 13.91 -2.05 29.03
C ARG A 691 14.16 -2.85 27.76
N LEU A 692 14.14 -2.18 26.62
CA LEU A 692 14.39 -2.79 25.31
C LEU A 692 15.87 -2.61 24.94
N PRO A 693 16.72 -3.65 25.08
CA PRO A 693 18.18 -3.51 24.98
C PRO A 693 18.70 -3.28 23.56
N TRP A 694 17.85 -3.43 22.54
CA TRP A 694 18.21 -3.23 21.12
C TRP A 694 17.85 -1.84 20.59
N GLU A 695 17.14 -1.02 21.38
CA GLU A 695 16.82 0.35 20.99
C GLU A 695 17.98 1.29 21.35
N GLU A 696 18.36 2.16 20.42
CA GLU A 696 19.39 3.17 20.67
C GLU A 696 18.91 4.27 21.64
N THR A 697 17.60 4.51 21.68
CA THR A 697 16.95 5.46 22.58
C THR A 697 16.17 4.75 23.68
N TYR A 698 16.02 5.43 24.82
CA TYR A 698 15.42 4.92 26.03
C TYR A 698 13.96 4.56 25.78
N SER A 699 13.72 3.26 25.69
CA SER A 699 12.44 2.68 25.30
C SER A 699 12.09 1.57 26.27
N LEU A 700 10.84 1.60 26.72
CA LEU A 700 10.31 0.64 27.66
C LEU A 700 9.16 -0.14 27.05
N LYS A 701 8.85 -1.24 27.69
CA LYS A 701 7.68 -2.06 27.42
C LYS A 701 6.95 -2.28 28.73
N ALA A 702 5.74 -1.76 28.83
CA ALA A 702 4.86 -2.01 29.96
C ALA A 702 4.23 -3.42 29.83
N ILE A 703 4.19 -4.14 30.93
CA ILE A 703 3.69 -5.51 31.02
C ILE A 703 2.49 -5.48 31.96
N LEU A 704 1.31 -5.80 31.42
CA LEU A 704 0.08 -5.94 32.20
C LEU A 704 -0.15 -7.41 32.56
N THR A 705 -0.19 -7.70 33.85
CA THR A 705 -0.44 -9.04 34.39
C THR A 705 -1.73 -9.03 35.19
N ASN A 706 -2.68 -9.92 34.86
CA ASN A 706 -3.78 -10.24 35.75
C ASN A 706 -3.26 -11.22 36.82
N VAL A 707 -2.96 -10.68 38.00
CA VAL A 707 -2.40 -11.43 39.13
C VAL A 707 -3.39 -12.48 39.64
N SER A 708 -4.69 -12.20 39.54
CA SER A 708 -5.75 -13.12 39.97
C SER A 708 -5.83 -14.39 39.13
N SER A 709 -5.58 -14.30 37.82
CA SER A 709 -5.60 -15.46 36.91
C SER A 709 -4.21 -16.00 36.55
N GLY A 710 -3.14 -15.25 36.83
CA GLY A 710 -1.77 -15.56 36.40
C GLY A 710 -1.53 -15.36 34.90
N LYS A 711 -2.44 -14.68 34.19
CA LYS A 711 -2.34 -14.42 32.75
C LYS A 711 -1.64 -13.08 32.49
N GLU A 712 -0.56 -13.11 31.71
CA GLU A 712 0.01 -11.91 31.06
C GLU A 712 -0.91 -11.52 29.89
N LEU A 713 -1.42 -10.29 29.90
CA LEU A 713 -2.51 -9.88 29.00
C LEU A 713 -2.06 -9.00 27.84
N ASN A 714 -0.98 -8.22 27.99
CA ASN A 714 -0.27 -7.62 26.86
C ASN A 714 1.06 -6.94 27.25
N ARG A 715 1.69 -6.39 26.22
CA ARG A 715 2.94 -5.63 26.19
C ARG A 715 2.71 -4.29 25.47
N ILE A 716 2.79 -3.16 26.17
CA ILE A 716 2.64 -1.81 25.59
C ILE A 716 4.03 -1.22 25.39
N PHE A 717 4.40 -0.84 24.17
CA PHE A 717 5.67 -0.17 23.91
C PHE A 717 5.56 1.33 24.23
N LEU A 718 6.52 1.85 24.98
CA LEU A 718 6.60 3.25 25.38
C LEU A 718 7.89 3.86 24.81
N GLN A 719 7.72 4.80 23.87
CA GLN A 719 8.82 5.45 23.14
C GLN A 719 8.52 6.94 22.94
N ASN A 720 9.57 7.75 22.73
CA ASN A 720 9.48 9.21 22.70
C ASN A 720 8.70 9.79 21.49
N ASP A 721 8.58 9.05 20.39
CA ASP A 721 7.92 9.48 19.14
C ASP A 721 6.43 9.05 19.05
N TYR A 722 5.83 8.66 20.17
CA TYR A 722 4.52 8.02 20.18
C TYR A 722 3.39 9.00 19.83
N LEU A 723 2.89 8.88 18.59
CA LEU A 723 1.85 9.76 18.04
C LEU A 723 0.39 9.39 18.43
N GLY A 724 0.19 8.76 19.59
CA GLY A 724 -1.12 8.58 20.23
C GLY A 724 -1.07 7.50 21.29
N ASN A 725 -1.77 7.66 22.41
CA ASN A 725 -1.87 6.64 23.45
C ASN A 725 -2.57 5.39 22.90
N VAL A 726 -1.83 4.44 22.31
CA VAL A 726 -2.40 3.15 21.93
C VAL A 726 -2.61 2.36 23.20
N ASN A 727 -3.86 2.42 23.64
CA ASN A 727 -4.28 1.77 24.84
C ASN A 727 -5.16 0.59 24.43
N ASP A 728 -4.59 -0.60 24.48
CA ASP A 728 -5.30 -1.82 24.14
C ASP A 728 -6.41 -2.11 25.17
N MET A 729 -7.60 -2.46 24.68
CA MET A 729 -8.69 -2.90 25.56
C MET A 729 -8.44 -4.35 26.01
N ARG A 730 -8.42 -4.57 27.33
CA ARG A 730 -8.20 -5.88 27.96
C ARG A 730 -9.16 -6.04 29.13
N ASP A 731 -9.83 -7.18 29.20
CA ASP A 731 -10.85 -7.48 30.21
C ASP A 731 -11.84 -6.32 30.41
N GLY A 732 -12.23 -5.63 29.32
CA GLY A 732 -13.18 -4.52 29.32
C GLY A 732 -12.64 -3.14 29.73
N PHE A 733 -11.35 -3.00 30.03
CA PHE A 733 -10.73 -1.72 30.38
C PHE A 733 -9.49 -1.41 29.54
N VAL A 734 -9.03 -0.16 29.65
CA VAL A 734 -7.97 0.46 28.86
C VAL A 734 -7.04 1.20 29.84
N LEU A 735 -5.72 0.97 29.76
CA LEU A 735 -4.72 1.65 30.58
C LEU A 735 -4.21 2.91 29.91
N ASP A 736 -4.12 4.01 30.64
CA ASP A 736 -3.47 5.26 30.24
C ASP A 736 -2.19 5.42 31.06
N ILE A 737 -1.03 5.46 30.41
CA ILE A 737 0.29 5.57 31.05
C ILE A 737 0.88 6.93 30.68
N ASP A 738 1.11 7.80 31.67
CA ASP A 738 1.76 9.09 31.44
C ASP A 738 3.23 8.89 31.06
N TRP A 739 3.65 9.42 29.91
CA TRP A 739 5.05 9.48 29.53
C TRP A 739 5.72 10.72 30.13
N ILE A 740 6.81 10.51 30.88
CA ILE A 740 7.62 11.59 31.45
C ILE A 740 8.78 11.86 30.51
N GLU A 741 8.86 13.08 29.98
CA GLU A 741 9.94 13.46 29.06
C GLU A 741 11.33 13.28 29.71
N PRO A 742 12.19 12.40 29.17
CA PRO A 742 13.48 12.07 29.78
C PRO A 742 14.50 13.21 29.59
N GLY A 743 15.48 13.29 30.50
CA GLY A 743 16.59 14.25 30.38
C GLY A 743 16.28 15.72 30.72
N ARG A 744 15.02 16.07 30.98
CA ARG A 744 14.66 17.39 31.54
C ARG A 744 15.11 17.49 32.99
N VAL A 745 15.84 18.56 33.32
CA VAL A 745 16.30 18.86 34.68
C VAL A 745 15.65 20.15 35.19
N LYS A 746 15.17 20.12 36.43
CA LYS A 746 14.73 21.30 37.18
C LYS A 746 15.91 21.84 37.98
N THR A 747 16.11 23.15 37.97
CA THR A 747 17.21 23.78 38.71
C THR A 747 16.69 24.81 39.70
N GLU A 748 17.22 24.79 40.92
CA GLU A 748 16.85 25.72 42.00
C GLU A 748 18.12 26.26 42.66
N PHE A 749 18.25 27.60 42.73
CA PHE A 749 19.38 28.24 43.39
C PHE A 749 18.98 28.81 44.74
N SER A 750 19.76 28.51 45.79
CA SER A 750 19.63 29.08 47.12
C SER A 750 20.96 29.69 47.57
N GLY A 751 20.97 30.99 47.90
CA GLY A 751 22.15 31.72 48.34
C GLY A 751 21.82 33.17 48.68
N THR A 752 22.78 33.91 49.24
CA THR A 752 22.60 35.32 49.61
C THR A 752 22.41 36.22 48.38
N GLU A 753 23.14 35.94 47.29
CA GLU A 753 23.01 36.63 46.00
C GLU A 753 23.28 35.65 44.85
N LYS A 754 22.46 35.67 43.79
CA LYS A 754 22.66 34.87 42.57
C LYS A 754 23.73 35.52 41.70
N TRP A 755 24.86 34.84 41.51
CA TRP A 755 26.05 35.39 40.83
C TRP A 755 26.11 35.15 39.31
N PHE A 756 25.18 34.34 38.78
CA PHE A 756 25.06 34.04 37.34
C PHE A 756 23.74 34.55 36.77
N THR A 757 23.73 34.83 35.46
CA THR A 757 22.53 35.24 34.73
C THR A 757 21.54 34.09 34.57
N GLU A 758 20.31 34.40 34.13
CA GLU A 758 19.36 33.33 33.77
C GLU A 758 19.92 32.42 32.68
N PHE A 759 19.49 31.15 32.70
CA PHE A 759 19.87 30.16 31.71
C PHE A 759 19.15 30.42 30.38
N ASP A 760 19.87 30.22 29.27
CA ASP A 760 19.33 30.35 27.91
C ASP A 760 19.03 29.00 27.25
N ASP A 761 19.28 27.90 27.97
CA ASP A 761 19.14 26.50 27.58
C ASP A 761 19.84 26.12 26.26
N ARG A 762 20.77 26.96 25.81
CA ARG A 762 21.56 26.78 24.58
C ARG A 762 23.06 26.78 24.84
N ASN A 763 23.53 27.71 25.66
CA ASN A 763 24.92 27.91 26.05
C ASN A 763 25.10 27.94 27.58
N THR A 764 24.10 28.42 28.31
CA THR A 764 24.05 28.42 29.77
C THR A 764 22.88 27.56 30.24
N GLY A 765 23.08 26.84 31.34
CA GLY A 765 22.14 25.83 31.78
C GLY A 765 22.83 24.58 32.29
N VAL A 766 22.02 23.56 32.57
CA VAL A 766 22.48 22.25 33.00
C VAL A 766 22.02 21.24 31.96
N PHE A 767 22.99 20.55 31.36
CA PHE A 767 22.77 19.71 30.19
C PHE A 767 23.01 18.23 30.50
N TYR A 768 22.06 17.40 30.07
CA TYR A 768 22.25 15.96 29.94
C TYR A 768 22.76 15.62 28.54
N VAL A 769 23.88 14.88 28.47
CA VAL A 769 24.61 14.61 27.21
C VAL A 769 24.66 13.12 26.86
N GLY A 770 23.84 12.26 27.48
CA GLY A 770 23.75 10.83 27.14
C GLY A 770 23.18 10.61 25.74
N SER A 771 23.57 9.52 25.07
CA SER A 771 23.09 9.18 23.74
C SER A 771 21.79 8.39 23.75
N ASP A 772 21.30 8.00 24.94
CA ASP A 772 20.12 7.16 25.12
C ASP A 772 18.80 7.95 25.03
N ILE A 773 18.80 9.23 24.63
CA ILE A 773 17.57 9.99 24.34
C ILE A 773 17.73 10.88 23.11
N LYS A 774 16.63 11.10 22.39
CA LYS A 774 16.60 11.84 21.11
C LYS A 774 16.86 13.35 21.28
N GLU A 775 16.32 13.93 22.35
CA GLU A 775 16.43 15.36 22.70
C GLU A 775 17.67 15.67 23.55
N SER A 776 18.61 14.73 23.65
CA SER A 776 19.84 14.93 24.42
C SER A 776 20.55 16.21 23.99
N GLN A 777 20.88 17.02 24.99
CA GLN A 777 21.23 18.42 24.78
C GLN A 777 22.67 18.52 24.27
N LYS A 778 22.86 19.21 23.14
CA LYS A 778 24.19 19.41 22.54
C LYS A 778 24.84 20.65 23.14
N VAL A 779 26.02 20.49 23.74
CA VAL A 779 26.85 21.62 24.14
C VAL A 779 27.61 22.12 22.91
N PHE A 780 26.91 22.84 22.02
CA PHE A 780 27.37 23.29 20.70
C PHE A 780 28.74 23.99 20.72
N ALA A 781 29.07 24.64 21.83
CA ALA A 781 30.33 25.34 22.03
C ALA A 781 31.56 24.41 22.17
N ILE A 782 31.36 23.11 22.46
CA ILE A 782 32.41 22.15 22.86
C ILE A 782 32.46 20.92 21.95
N SER A 783 31.39 20.11 21.94
CA SER A 783 31.29 18.85 21.19
C SER A 783 29.83 18.54 20.90
N LEU A 784 29.56 18.05 19.69
CA LEU A 784 28.24 17.53 19.31
C LEU A 784 28.10 16.03 19.60
N LYS A 785 29.17 15.39 20.10
CA LYS A 785 29.15 13.98 20.48
C LYS A 785 28.49 13.81 21.84
N GLN A 786 27.82 12.68 22.02
CA GLN A 786 27.11 12.30 23.23
C GLN A 786 27.83 11.16 23.96
N SER A 787 27.53 11.00 25.24
CA SER A 787 28.04 9.91 26.06
C SER A 787 27.25 8.62 25.82
N MET A 788 27.97 7.54 25.59
CA MET A 788 27.46 6.17 25.53
C MET A 788 27.67 5.41 26.87
N ALA A 789 28.15 6.08 27.90
CA ALA A 789 28.52 5.48 29.20
C ALA A 789 27.71 6.02 30.38
N ILE A 790 26.65 6.77 30.11
CA ILE A 790 25.66 7.23 31.07
C ILE A 790 24.27 6.96 30.49
N SER A 791 23.31 6.60 31.34
CA SER A 791 21.91 6.47 30.98
C SER A 791 21.03 7.37 31.84
N ILE A 792 19.82 7.70 31.40
CA ILE A 792 18.88 8.50 32.19
C ILE A 792 18.53 7.84 33.55
N GLU A 793 18.67 6.51 33.66
CA GLU A 793 18.48 5.75 34.90
C GLU A 793 19.59 6.00 35.93
N ASP A 794 20.75 6.47 35.47
CA ASP A 794 21.90 6.79 36.32
C ASP A 794 21.81 8.21 36.91
N LEU A 795 20.82 9.00 36.50
CA LEU A 795 20.64 10.36 36.98
C LEU A 795 20.14 10.37 38.42
N SER A 796 20.74 11.25 39.22
CA SER A 796 20.32 11.53 40.58
C SER A 796 20.26 13.04 40.80
N THR A 797 19.55 13.45 41.83
CA THR A 797 19.55 14.84 42.27
C THR A 797 20.96 15.23 42.68
N VAL A 798 21.49 16.33 42.13
CA VAL A 798 22.85 16.81 42.43
C VAL A 798 22.80 18.23 42.97
N GLU A 799 23.54 18.48 44.04
CA GLU A 799 23.81 19.82 44.54
C GLU A 799 25.21 20.28 44.16
N LEU A 800 25.30 21.37 43.40
CA LEU A 800 26.54 22.14 43.26
C LEU A 800 26.62 23.16 44.39
N ARG A 801 27.56 22.97 45.31
CA ARG A 801 27.77 23.83 46.48
C ARG A 801 28.93 24.77 46.20
N PHE A 802 28.63 26.04 45.95
CA PHE A 802 29.61 27.09 45.67
C PHE A 802 30.16 27.68 46.96
N GLY A 803 31.48 27.88 47.01
CA GLY A 803 32.21 28.30 48.20
C GLY A 803 32.74 27.12 49.04
N ASP A 804 32.22 25.91 48.81
CA ASP A 804 32.90 24.67 49.21
C ASP A 804 33.92 24.30 48.13
N SER A 805 35.15 23.99 48.54
CA SER A 805 36.26 23.79 47.59
C SER A 805 36.59 22.31 47.39
N SER A 806 36.75 21.89 46.14
CA SER A 806 37.11 20.51 45.76
C SER A 806 38.18 20.50 44.66
N LYS A 807 38.96 19.42 44.56
CA LYS A 807 39.82 19.19 43.40
C LYS A 807 38.99 18.64 42.23
N ALA A 808 39.15 19.24 41.04
CA ALA A 808 38.47 18.84 39.82
C ALA A 808 39.47 18.49 38.71
N LEU A 809 39.02 17.62 37.80
CA LEU A 809 39.77 17.21 36.61
C LEU A 809 39.71 18.31 35.56
N ARG A 810 40.88 18.80 35.15
CA ARG A 810 41.01 19.92 34.23
C ARG A 810 41.26 19.44 32.81
N TYR A 811 40.42 19.87 31.87
CA TYR A 811 40.55 19.57 30.44
C TYR A 811 40.75 20.84 29.63
N VAL A 812 41.87 20.93 28.91
CA VAL A 812 42.27 22.16 28.23
C VAL A 812 42.11 22.00 26.73
N ARG A 813 41.38 22.93 26.10
CA ARG A 813 41.13 22.94 24.67
C ARG A 813 42.42 23.10 23.87
N THR A 814 42.63 22.22 22.90
CA THR A 814 43.59 22.38 21.79
C THR A 814 42.82 22.65 20.49
N LEU A 815 43.43 22.54 19.30
CA LEU A 815 42.75 22.83 18.02
C LEU A 815 41.32 22.25 17.91
N VAL A 816 41.13 20.97 18.26
CA VAL A 816 39.83 20.25 18.18
C VAL A 816 39.62 19.21 19.29
N ARG A 817 40.42 19.23 20.37
CA ARG A 817 40.39 18.23 21.46
C ARG A 817 40.42 18.88 22.83
N TYR A 818 39.93 18.18 23.86
CA TYR A 818 39.96 18.60 25.26
C TYR A 818 40.68 17.56 26.12
N PRO A 819 42.01 17.38 25.94
CA PRO A 819 42.79 16.44 26.75
C PRO A 819 42.88 16.87 28.22
N TRP A 820 42.91 15.88 29.11
CA TRP A 820 43.25 16.06 30.51
C TRP A 820 44.67 16.61 30.64
N LYS A 821 44.84 17.69 31.42
CA LYS A 821 46.11 18.43 31.45
C LYS A 821 47.18 17.80 32.36
N GLY A 822 46.82 16.82 33.18
CA GLY A 822 47.67 16.31 34.26
C GLY A 822 48.77 15.32 33.87
N THR A 823 48.99 15.06 32.57
CA THR A 823 49.97 14.05 32.12
C THR A 823 51.42 14.43 32.37
N ASP A 824 51.75 15.72 32.26
CA ASP A 824 53.11 16.22 32.51
C ASP A 824 53.32 16.51 34.01
N ASN A 825 52.28 17.02 34.65
CA ASN A 825 52.22 17.33 36.07
C ASN A 825 50.80 17.14 36.57
N VAL A 826 50.60 16.18 37.47
CA VAL A 826 49.31 15.88 38.09
C VAL A 826 48.64 17.12 38.69
N ASP A 827 49.41 17.96 39.39
CA ASP A 827 48.88 19.16 40.05
C ASP A 827 48.37 20.21 39.05
N SER A 828 48.77 20.12 37.77
CA SER A 828 48.26 20.99 36.71
C SER A 828 46.95 20.50 36.08
N GLY A 829 46.58 19.24 36.33
CA GLY A 829 45.37 18.59 35.80
C GLY A 829 44.34 18.21 36.86
N PHE A 830 44.70 18.27 38.16
CA PHE A 830 43.81 17.99 39.28
C PHE A 830 43.86 19.16 40.28
N VAL A 831 43.05 20.17 39.98
CA VAL A 831 43.19 21.53 40.55
C VAL A 831 42.02 21.86 41.47
N LYS A 832 42.30 22.62 42.54
CA LYS A 832 41.30 23.06 43.49
C LYS A 832 40.44 24.19 42.90
N ILE A 833 39.12 24.00 42.87
CA ILE A 833 38.12 24.97 42.40
C ILE A 833 37.09 25.30 43.50
N PRO A 834 36.41 26.47 43.47
CA PRO A 834 35.51 26.94 44.54
C PRO A 834 34.10 26.34 44.46
N VAL A 835 33.99 25.09 44.02
CA VAL A 835 32.73 24.34 43.94
C VAL A 835 32.96 22.86 44.24
N SER A 836 31.97 22.23 44.87
CA SER A 836 31.88 20.79 45.05
C SER A 836 30.51 20.29 44.58
N ALA A 837 30.42 19.01 44.24
CA ALA A 837 29.17 18.36 43.83
C ALA A 837 28.81 17.22 44.79
N TYR A 838 27.54 17.13 45.16
CA TYR A 838 27.00 16.04 45.97
C TYR A 838 25.76 15.44 45.29
N ALA A 839 25.78 14.14 45.01
CA ALA A 839 24.60 13.39 44.62
C ALA A 839 23.78 13.06 45.86
N ILE A 840 22.48 13.24 45.78
CA ILE A 840 21.52 13.01 46.86
C ILE A 840 20.60 11.86 46.44
N ASP A 841 20.60 10.80 47.23
CA ASP A 841 19.70 9.68 47.01
C ASP A 841 18.27 9.98 47.52
N LYS A 842 17.33 9.07 47.23
CA LYS A 842 15.92 9.19 47.65
C LYS A 842 15.69 9.24 49.16
N PHE A 843 16.68 8.85 49.97
CA PHE A 843 16.63 8.88 51.43
C PHE A 843 17.34 10.11 52.02
N GLY A 844 17.89 10.97 51.16
CA GLY A 844 18.65 12.16 51.56
C GLY A 844 20.11 11.89 51.89
N ASN A 845 20.65 10.70 51.60
CA ASN A 845 22.08 10.44 51.80
C ASN A 845 22.88 11.15 50.71
N GLU A 846 24.00 11.76 51.11
CA GLU A 846 24.86 12.55 50.23
C GLU A 846 26.13 11.76 49.87
N THR A 847 26.43 11.69 48.57
CA THR A 847 27.70 11.18 48.05
C THR A 847 28.43 12.29 47.32
N LYS A 848 29.65 12.62 47.75
CA LYS A 848 30.48 13.62 47.05
C LYS A 848 30.92 13.07 45.70
N MET A 849 30.69 13.83 44.64
CA MET A 849 30.94 13.41 43.25
C MET A 849 32.20 14.03 42.67
N GLN A 850 32.83 13.32 41.73
CA GLN A 850 33.99 13.80 41.02
C GLN A 850 33.60 14.89 40.02
N LEU A 851 34.28 16.03 40.10
CA LEU A 851 34.11 17.15 39.18
C LEU A 851 35.20 17.16 38.11
N GLY A 852 34.83 17.67 36.94
CA GLY A 852 35.74 18.16 35.92
C GLY A 852 35.37 19.57 35.49
N PHE A 853 36.30 20.27 34.84
CA PHE A 853 36.00 21.53 34.18
C PHE A 853 36.84 21.70 32.92
N LEU A 854 36.31 22.49 32.00
CA LEU A 854 36.92 22.79 30.72
C LEU A 854 37.62 24.16 30.78
N GLU A 855 38.66 24.36 29.96
CA GLU A 855 39.30 25.67 29.76
C GLU A 855 39.69 25.85 28.29
N ASN A 856 39.65 27.09 27.78
CA ASN A 856 40.11 27.38 26.43
C ASN A 856 41.64 27.57 26.35
N GLY A 857 42.33 26.68 25.62
CA GLY A 857 43.78 26.71 25.41
C GLY A 857 44.25 27.26 24.06
N PHE A 858 43.36 27.81 23.24
CA PHE A 858 43.68 28.21 21.86
C PHE A 858 44.15 29.66 21.73
N ALA A 859 45.27 29.90 21.04
CA ALA A 859 46.05 31.14 21.05
C ALA A 859 45.39 32.40 20.41
N LEU A 860 44.15 32.29 19.91
CA LEU A 860 43.40 33.41 19.31
C LEU A 860 42.35 34.01 20.27
N ASP A 861 42.25 33.52 21.50
CA ASP A 861 41.32 34.07 22.50
C ASP A 861 41.98 35.19 23.33
N THR A 862 41.32 36.35 23.39
CA THR A 862 41.77 37.56 24.08
C THR A 862 41.64 37.48 25.61
N LEU A 863 40.93 36.47 26.14
CA LEU A 863 40.81 36.18 27.56
C LEU A 863 41.91 35.19 27.96
N LYS A 864 43.08 35.74 28.34
CA LYS A 864 44.27 35.07 28.94
C LYS A 864 44.18 33.53 29.07
N PHE A 865 45.08 32.85 28.33
CA PHE A 865 45.52 31.45 28.41
C PHE A 865 45.04 30.59 29.60
N PRO A 866 44.90 29.27 29.43
CA PRO A 866 44.31 28.37 30.42
C PRO A 866 45.09 28.47 31.75
N ASP A 867 44.50 29.12 32.76
CA ASP A 867 45.14 29.58 33.99
C ASP A 867 44.98 28.61 35.17
N GLY A 868 44.19 27.55 34.97
CA GLY A 868 43.96 26.49 35.96
C GLY A 868 42.93 26.87 37.01
N LYS A 869 42.23 27.99 36.84
CA LYS A 869 41.10 28.37 37.68
C LYS A 869 39.81 28.14 36.89
N TRP A 870 38.75 27.80 37.60
CA TRP A 870 37.41 27.82 37.02
C TRP A 870 36.76 29.20 37.26
N ASN A 871 36.51 29.91 36.18
CA ASN A 871 35.91 31.22 36.03
C ASN A 871 35.13 31.34 34.67
N PRO A 872 33.79 31.18 34.69
CA PRO A 872 32.98 31.25 33.48
C PRO A 872 32.99 32.61 32.76
N SER A 873 33.27 33.71 33.48
CA SER A 873 33.23 35.10 32.99
C SER A 873 31.89 35.49 32.33
N THR A 874 31.88 36.59 31.57
CA THR A 874 30.68 37.15 30.92
C THR A 874 30.27 36.43 29.63
N SER A 875 31.08 35.48 29.13
CA SER A 875 30.78 34.72 27.91
C SER A 875 31.34 33.30 27.98
N ILE A 876 30.48 32.35 28.34
CA ILE A 876 30.82 30.92 28.39
C ILE A 876 31.19 30.36 27.01
N THR A 877 30.67 30.97 25.94
CA THR A 877 31.03 30.58 24.57
C THR A 877 32.45 31.01 24.19
N ALA A 878 33.02 32.01 24.85
CA ALA A 878 34.41 32.41 24.68
C ALA A 878 35.33 31.58 25.60
N THR A 879 35.05 31.60 26.91
CA THR A 879 35.90 30.94 27.93
C THR A 879 35.87 29.41 27.87
N LYS A 880 34.74 28.84 27.41
CA LYS A 880 34.48 27.39 27.35
C LYS A 880 34.46 26.72 28.72
N GLU A 881 34.33 27.45 29.82
CA GLU A 881 34.51 26.92 31.18
C GLU A 881 33.28 26.26 31.79
N TYR A 882 32.86 25.16 31.17
CA TYR A 882 31.79 24.31 31.68
C TYR A 882 32.28 23.44 32.84
N LEU A 883 31.43 23.27 33.85
CA LEU A 883 31.59 22.25 34.88
C LEU A 883 31.01 20.92 34.39
N ILE A 884 31.63 19.82 34.82
CA ILE A 884 31.24 18.46 34.50
C ILE A 884 31.06 17.71 35.81
N VAL A 885 29.88 17.14 36.02
CA VAL A 885 29.60 16.24 37.15
C VAL A 885 29.65 14.81 36.65
N PHE A 886 30.66 14.04 37.05
CA PHE A 886 30.76 12.63 36.67
C PHE A 886 29.92 11.76 37.62
N ASN A 887 29.33 10.67 37.11
CA ASN A 887 28.75 9.59 37.92
C ASN A 887 29.88 8.73 38.56
N THR A 888 30.77 9.36 39.30
CA THR A 888 31.93 8.75 39.93
C THR A 888 32.11 9.39 41.31
N PRO A 889 32.18 8.61 42.40
CA PRO A 889 32.48 9.14 43.71
C PRO A 889 33.83 9.91 43.71
N TYR A 890 33.89 10.99 44.47
CA TYR A 890 35.12 11.78 44.61
C TYR A 890 36.26 10.92 45.18
N SER A 891 37.44 11.01 44.55
CA SER A 891 38.67 10.38 45.05
C SER A 891 39.85 11.30 44.85
N GLU A 892 40.76 11.35 45.82
CA GLU A 892 42.04 12.04 45.66
C GLU A 892 43.10 11.15 44.98
N ASP A 893 42.84 9.85 44.88
CA ASP A 893 43.70 8.88 44.21
C ASP A 893 43.35 8.81 42.72
N ILE A 894 44.14 9.51 41.90
CA ILE A 894 43.96 9.58 40.44
C ILE A 894 44.02 8.22 39.76
N SER A 895 44.66 7.22 40.37
CA SER A 895 44.68 5.87 39.79
C SER A 895 43.28 5.24 39.72
N GLN A 896 42.33 5.73 40.54
CA GLN A 896 40.92 5.33 40.53
C GLN A 896 40.09 6.08 39.48
N LEU A 897 40.62 7.18 38.94
CA LEU A 897 39.96 8.05 37.95
C LEU A 897 40.51 7.83 36.54
N VAL A 898 41.12 6.67 36.29
CA VAL A 898 41.85 6.37 35.05
C VAL A 898 40.97 6.56 33.80
N ALA A 899 39.66 6.31 33.88
CA ALA A 899 38.74 6.51 32.76
C ALA A 899 38.55 7.99 32.37
N GLN A 900 38.72 8.90 33.33
CA GLN A 900 38.58 10.34 33.11
C GLN A 900 39.95 11.03 32.91
N THR A 901 41.06 10.44 33.36
CA THR A 901 42.41 11.02 33.26
C THR A 901 43.27 10.42 32.16
N GLY A 902 43.15 9.12 31.89
CA GLY A 902 44.01 8.39 30.96
C GLY A 902 45.21 7.73 31.64
N THR A 903 46.14 7.25 30.83
CA THR A 903 47.39 6.58 31.26
C THR A 903 48.61 7.41 30.85
N SER A 904 49.80 6.96 31.25
CA SER A 904 51.07 7.57 30.82
C SER A 904 51.30 7.56 29.30
N SER A 905 50.61 6.69 28.54
CA SER A 905 50.75 6.58 27.08
C SER A 905 49.59 7.15 26.29
N ARG A 906 48.44 7.41 26.93
CA ARG A 906 47.21 7.89 26.29
C ARG A 906 46.46 8.82 27.24
N VAL A 907 46.32 10.08 26.84
CA VAL A 907 45.57 11.09 27.59
C VAL A 907 44.08 10.96 27.33
N ALA A 908 43.25 11.12 28.36
CA ALA A 908 41.81 11.17 28.22
C ALA A 908 41.35 12.47 27.56
N ASP A 909 40.49 12.39 26.54
CA ASP A 909 39.89 13.54 25.85
C ASP A 909 38.39 13.56 26.14
N VAL A 910 37.92 14.53 26.92
CA VAL A 910 36.51 14.56 27.34
C VAL A 910 35.54 14.80 26.20
N ALA A 911 35.97 15.43 25.09
CA ALA A 911 35.07 15.67 23.95
C ALA A 911 34.94 14.47 23.01
N ASN A 912 35.89 13.53 23.04
CA ASN A 912 36.01 12.44 22.06
C ASN A 912 36.12 11.04 22.68
N GLY A 913 36.37 10.92 23.98
CA GLY A 913 36.84 9.68 24.60
C GLY A 913 38.25 9.30 24.15
N TYR A 914 38.73 8.14 24.62
CA TYR A 914 40.01 7.57 24.21
C TYR A 914 40.04 6.04 24.39
N LEU A 915 40.98 5.38 23.71
CA LEU A 915 41.16 3.93 23.83
C LEU A 915 42.04 3.58 25.04
N LEU A 916 41.43 3.06 26.10
CA LEU A 916 42.13 2.48 27.24
C LEU A 916 42.51 1.02 26.96
N ASN A 917 43.74 0.79 26.50
CA ASN A 917 44.28 -0.54 26.17
C ASN A 917 45.10 -1.17 27.30
N ALA A 918 45.11 -0.58 28.50
CA ALA A 918 45.85 -1.11 29.64
C ALA A 918 45.10 -2.29 30.29
N SER A 919 45.86 -3.26 30.79
CA SER A 919 45.35 -4.42 31.55
C SER A 919 45.86 -4.32 32.98
N GLY A 920 44.97 -4.48 33.96
CA GLY A 920 45.30 -4.44 35.39
C GLY A 920 44.11 -4.84 36.26
N PRO A 921 44.32 -5.19 37.55
CA PRO A 921 43.28 -5.71 38.43
C PRO A 921 42.11 -4.73 38.67
N ASN A 922 42.33 -3.43 38.45
CA ASN A 922 41.33 -2.38 38.64
C ASN A 922 40.80 -1.78 37.32
N ILE A 923 41.14 -2.35 36.15
CA ILE A 923 40.66 -1.88 34.84
C ILE A 923 39.66 -2.89 34.28
N THR A 924 38.38 -2.64 34.53
CA THR A 924 37.26 -3.47 34.05
C THR A 924 36.80 -3.04 32.66
N ASP A 925 35.98 -3.85 32.00
CA ASP A 925 35.41 -3.48 30.70
C ASP A 925 34.43 -2.29 30.83
N SER A 926 33.76 -2.13 31.97
CA SER A 926 32.97 -0.94 32.29
C SER A 926 33.84 0.32 32.31
N ILE A 927 35.00 0.29 32.96
CA ILE A 927 35.96 1.41 32.98
C ILE A 927 36.47 1.73 31.56
N LYS A 928 36.73 0.71 30.75
CA LYS A 928 37.12 0.89 29.33
C LYS A 928 35.99 1.49 28.49
N ALA A 929 34.74 1.11 28.75
CA ALA A 929 33.58 1.66 28.07
C ALA A 929 33.39 3.15 28.42
N ILE A 930 33.51 3.50 29.70
CA ILE A 930 33.52 4.91 30.16
C ILE A 930 34.62 5.68 29.45
N ALA A 931 35.86 5.18 29.46
CA ALA A 931 37.02 5.83 28.83
C ALA A 931 36.83 6.12 27.33
N ARG A 932 36.19 5.20 26.60
CA ARG A 932 35.93 5.33 25.14
C ARG A 932 34.81 6.31 24.83
N SER A 933 33.95 6.60 25.79
CA SER A 933 32.79 7.46 25.60
C SER A 933 33.17 8.94 25.62
N PRO A 934 32.72 9.75 24.64
CA PRO A 934 32.65 11.19 24.80
C PRO A 934 31.92 11.54 26.11
N TRP A 935 32.35 12.62 26.76
CA TRP A 935 31.89 13.06 28.08
C TRP A 935 32.01 12.01 29.20
N PHE A 936 32.67 10.88 28.97
CA PHE A 936 32.77 9.77 29.92
C PHE A 936 31.39 9.40 30.47
N ASN A 937 31.25 9.28 31.79
CA ASN A 937 29.99 9.05 32.50
C ASN A 937 29.44 10.35 33.13
N ALA A 938 29.54 11.48 32.44
CA ALA A 938 29.00 12.74 32.93
C ALA A 938 27.47 12.67 33.10
N MET A 939 26.99 12.91 34.32
CA MET A 939 25.56 13.08 34.60
C MET A 939 25.06 14.42 34.08
N TYR A 940 25.83 15.49 34.36
CA TYR A 940 25.44 16.85 34.03
C TYR A 940 26.63 17.68 33.57
N ILE A 941 26.42 18.51 32.55
CA ILE A 941 27.33 19.56 32.12
C ILE A 941 26.69 20.91 32.49
N ALA A 942 27.34 21.73 33.30
CA ALA A 942 26.78 23.00 33.75
C ALA A 942 27.57 24.19 33.19
N GLY A 943 26.87 25.08 32.46
CA GLY A 943 27.42 26.31 31.88
C GLY A 943 26.81 27.54 32.53
N PHE A 944 27.67 28.49 32.91
CA PHE A 944 27.26 29.72 33.61
C PHE A 944 27.82 30.94 32.90
N THR A 945 27.16 32.09 33.05
CA THR A 945 27.74 33.40 32.73
C THR A 945 27.51 34.36 33.87
N THR A 946 28.54 35.14 34.19
CA THR A 946 28.46 36.20 35.19
C THR A 946 28.01 37.51 34.52
N PRO A 947 27.33 38.41 35.23
CA PRO A 947 26.93 39.71 34.66
C PRO A 947 28.13 40.67 34.45
N PHE A 948 29.26 40.42 35.10
CA PHE A 948 30.48 41.24 35.00
C PHE A 948 31.74 40.37 35.03
N HIS A 949 32.82 40.85 34.40
CA HIS A 949 34.12 40.18 34.41
C HIS A 949 34.75 40.23 35.81
N GLN A 950 35.08 39.07 36.39
CA GLN A 950 35.72 38.98 37.71
C GLN A 950 37.08 38.29 37.57
N ILE A 951 38.15 38.90 38.09
CA ILE A 951 39.51 38.32 38.04
C ILE A 951 39.69 37.27 39.15
N ASP A 952 39.10 37.53 40.33
CA ASP A 952 39.06 36.60 41.46
C ASP A 952 37.62 36.15 41.69
N PHE A 953 37.24 35.08 40.99
CA PHE A 953 35.88 34.52 41.02
C PHE A 953 35.73 33.57 42.22
N ASN A 954 34.92 33.95 43.22
CA ASN A 954 34.68 33.16 44.43
C ASN A 954 33.17 33.04 44.71
N PRO A 955 32.44 32.21 43.94
CA PRO A 955 31.00 32.09 44.05
C PRO A 955 30.58 31.48 45.40
N THR A 956 29.39 31.83 45.88
CA THR A 956 28.76 31.22 47.06
C THR A 956 27.31 30.83 46.73
N GLY A 957 26.73 29.97 47.56
CA GLY A 957 25.36 29.48 47.39
C GLY A 957 25.31 28.04 46.89
N LYS A 958 24.12 27.59 46.53
CA LYS A 958 23.85 26.18 46.21
C LYS A 958 22.88 26.10 45.04
N LEU A 959 23.23 25.34 44.00
CA LEU A 959 22.34 25.00 42.89
C LEU A 959 21.94 23.52 43.02
N THR A 960 20.66 23.27 43.22
CA THR A 960 20.07 21.92 43.21
C THR A 960 19.58 21.60 41.81
N ILE A 961 20.01 20.45 41.28
CA ILE A 961 19.68 19.92 39.96
C ILE A 961 18.85 18.66 40.20
N THR A 962 17.58 18.66 39.80
CA THR A 962 16.67 17.53 39.98
C THR A 962 16.28 16.97 38.61
N PRO A 963 16.65 15.72 38.28
CA PRO A 963 16.22 15.10 37.02
C PRO A 963 14.72 14.75 37.08
N SER A 964 14.08 14.64 35.93
CA SER A 964 12.75 14.04 35.84
C SER A 964 12.84 12.54 36.11
N HIS A 965 12.03 12.02 37.05
CA HIS A 965 12.02 10.59 37.34
C HIS A 965 11.12 9.84 36.34
N VAL A 966 11.74 9.26 35.33
CA VAL A 966 11.04 8.47 34.30
C VAL A 966 10.65 7.08 34.82
N LEU A 967 9.80 6.38 34.06
CA LEU A 967 9.51 4.96 34.32
C LEU A 967 10.80 4.13 34.17
N THR A 968 10.95 3.09 34.98
CA THR A 968 12.08 2.13 34.93
C THR A 968 11.58 0.71 35.19
N GLU A 969 12.44 -0.30 35.02
CA GLU A 969 12.12 -1.70 35.37
C GLU A 969 11.82 -1.91 36.87
N ASN A 970 12.18 -0.95 37.72
CA ASN A 970 11.91 -1.00 39.16
C ASN A 970 10.51 -0.48 39.51
N ASP A 971 9.79 0.15 38.57
CA ASP A 971 8.48 0.69 38.83
C ASP A 971 7.39 -0.38 38.74
N LYS A 972 6.54 -0.49 39.77
CA LYS A 972 5.36 -1.36 39.77
C LYS A 972 4.13 -0.65 40.26
N TYR A 973 3.04 -0.86 39.52
CA TYR A 973 1.74 -0.28 39.79
C TYR A 973 0.70 -1.39 39.96
N TYR A 974 -0.23 -1.21 40.90
CA TYR A 974 -1.27 -2.19 41.21
C TYR A 974 -2.65 -1.55 41.25
N PHE A 975 -3.64 -2.25 40.73
CA PHE A 975 -5.05 -1.86 40.87
C PHE A 975 -5.98 -3.06 40.89
N ARG A 976 -7.07 -2.92 41.62
CA ARG A 976 -8.27 -3.74 41.45
C ARG A 976 -9.25 -3.01 40.55
N VAL A 977 -9.77 -3.72 39.54
CA VAL A 977 -10.73 -3.15 38.60
C VAL A 977 -12.08 -2.97 39.31
N LYS A 978 -12.60 -1.74 39.29
CA LYS A 978 -13.91 -1.44 39.86
C LYS A 978 -15.03 -2.00 38.98
N THR A 979 -15.93 -2.79 39.55
CA THR A 979 -17.10 -3.35 38.84
C THR A 979 -18.38 -2.54 39.08
N GLU A 980 -18.47 -1.78 40.17
CA GLU A 980 -19.65 -0.98 40.55
C GLU A 980 -19.30 0.43 41.02
N LYS A 981 -20.09 1.43 40.59
CA LYS A 981 -20.00 2.81 41.11
C LYS A 981 -20.56 2.90 42.52
N SER A 982 -19.81 3.55 43.41
CA SER A 982 -20.28 3.95 44.74
C SER A 982 -21.46 4.92 44.65
N LYS A 983 -22.19 5.09 45.77
CA LYS A 983 -23.33 6.03 45.85
C LYS A 983 -22.91 7.47 45.53
N ASP A 984 -21.70 7.87 45.94
CA ASP A 984 -21.17 9.22 45.71
C ASP A 984 -20.74 9.42 44.25
N GLU A 985 -20.14 8.41 43.61
CA GLU A 985 -19.82 8.44 42.18
C GLU A 985 -21.08 8.48 41.31
N LYS A 986 -22.11 7.71 41.68
CA LYS A 986 -23.45 7.78 41.07
C LYS A 986 -24.06 9.18 41.22
N LYS A 987 -23.86 9.83 42.39
CA LYS A 987 -24.32 11.20 42.62
C LYS A 987 -23.56 12.24 41.79
N ALA A 988 -22.24 12.12 41.68
CA ALA A 988 -21.42 12.98 40.84
C ALA A 988 -21.80 12.88 39.35
N GLN A 989 -22.13 11.68 38.86
CA GLN A 989 -22.66 11.49 37.51
C GLN A 989 -24.04 12.15 37.34
N PHE A 990 -24.93 11.99 38.32
CA PHE A 990 -26.24 12.66 38.35
C PHE A 990 -26.11 14.19 38.25
N ASP A 991 -25.13 14.79 38.91
CA ASP A 991 -24.89 16.24 38.86
C ASP A 991 -24.34 16.72 37.50
N LYS A 992 -23.76 15.83 36.69
CA LYS A 992 -23.31 16.11 35.31
C LYS A 992 -24.38 15.94 34.23
N ILE A 993 -25.55 15.34 34.54
CA ILE A 993 -26.65 15.18 33.57
C ILE A 993 -27.00 16.53 32.93
N ASN A 994 -26.99 16.61 31.60
CA ASN A 994 -27.29 17.84 30.86
C ASN A 994 -28.01 17.54 29.54
N VAL A 995 -28.43 18.59 28.83
CA VAL A 995 -29.06 18.52 27.51
C VAL A 995 -28.32 19.42 26.52
N TYR A 996 -28.01 18.89 25.34
CA TYR A 996 -27.26 19.57 24.27
C TYR A 996 -27.87 19.25 22.90
N PRO A 997 -27.81 20.16 21.91
CA PRO A 997 -27.42 21.56 22.05
C PRO A 997 -28.47 22.36 22.82
N ASN A 998 -28.00 23.35 23.58
CA ASN A 998 -28.86 24.24 24.37
C ASN A 998 -28.28 25.67 24.40
N PRO A 999 -28.88 26.64 23.68
CA PRO A 999 -30.07 26.49 22.84
C PRO A 999 -29.79 25.64 21.58
N LEU A 1000 -30.78 24.86 21.15
CA LEU A 1000 -30.78 24.23 19.83
C LEU A 1000 -31.28 25.24 18.79
N PHE A 1001 -30.45 25.51 17.78
CA PHE A 1001 -30.85 26.14 16.53
C PHE A 1001 -31.08 25.04 15.51
N ALA A 1002 -32.34 24.72 15.21
CA ALA A 1002 -32.73 23.70 14.23
C ALA A 1002 -32.56 24.17 12.77
N TYR A 1003 -31.48 24.93 12.54
CA TYR A 1003 -31.01 25.46 11.27
C TYR A 1003 -29.53 25.86 11.47
N ASN A 1004 -28.61 25.20 10.75
CA ASN A 1004 -27.20 25.62 10.70
C ASN A 1004 -26.94 26.29 9.34
N PRO A 1005 -26.67 27.59 9.24
CA PRO A 1005 -26.35 28.24 7.97
C PRO A 1005 -25.05 27.73 7.32
N LEU A 1006 -24.21 26.99 8.05
CA LEU A 1006 -22.95 26.40 7.54
C LEU A 1006 -23.13 25.00 6.94
N SER A 1007 -24.28 24.33 7.10
CA SER A 1007 -24.45 22.95 6.61
C SER A 1007 -24.33 22.83 5.08
N ASN A 1008 -24.72 23.89 4.35
CA ASN A 1008 -24.52 23.97 2.89
C ASN A 1008 -23.06 24.29 2.48
N SER A 1009 -22.24 24.87 3.35
CA SER A 1009 -20.87 25.31 3.01
C SER A 1009 -19.83 24.18 3.11
N PHE A 1010 -20.21 23.04 3.71
CA PHE A 1010 -19.30 21.92 3.98
C PHE A 1010 -19.88 20.55 3.54
N GLY A 1011 -20.97 20.53 2.76
CA GLY A 1011 -21.48 19.31 2.11
C GLY A 1011 -22.35 18.39 2.98
N PHE A 1012 -22.94 18.89 4.08
CA PHE A 1012 -23.81 18.09 4.94
C PHE A 1012 -25.23 17.95 4.37
N ALA A 1013 -25.89 16.81 4.62
CA ALA A 1013 -27.33 16.66 4.39
C ALA A 1013 -28.13 17.50 5.41
N ASN A 1014 -29.36 17.90 5.07
CA ASN A 1014 -30.25 18.59 6.00
C ASN A 1014 -30.77 17.60 7.06
N ASP A 1015 -30.09 17.48 8.20
CA ASP A 1015 -30.52 16.57 9.27
C ASP A 1015 -31.82 16.99 9.95
N GLU A 1016 -32.62 16.00 10.37
CA GLU A 1016 -33.75 16.24 11.27
C GLU A 1016 -33.22 16.72 12.64
N PRO A 1017 -33.71 17.84 13.18
CA PRO A 1017 -33.18 18.40 14.42
C PRO A 1017 -33.47 17.51 15.64
N PHE A 1018 -32.47 17.28 16.49
CA PHE A 1018 -32.59 16.53 17.74
C PHE A 1018 -31.86 17.23 18.90
N VAL A 1019 -32.21 16.86 20.13
CA VAL A 1019 -31.41 17.13 21.34
C VAL A 1019 -30.99 15.83 22.00
N THR A 1020 -29.84 15.83 22.64
CA THR A 1020 -29.27 14.70 23.37
C THR A 1020 -29.25 15.04 24.85
N PHE A 1021 -29.86 14.18 25.66
CA PHE A 1021 -29.62 14.12 27.10
C PHE A 1021 -28.37 13.30 27.34
N SER A 1022 -27.39 13.84 28.07
CA SER A 1022 -26.08 13.20 28.27
C SER A 1022 -25.79 12.93 29.75
N ASN A 1023 -24.79 12.10 30.01
CA ASN A 1023 -24.39 11.61 31.33
C ASN A 1023 -25.51 10.86 32.07
N LEU A 1024 -26.41 10.20 31.33
CA LEU A 1024 -27.53 9.45 31.89
C LEU A 1024 -27.05 8.12 32.50
N PRO A 1025 -27.57 7.74 33.68
CA PRO A 1025 -27.45 6.38 34.21
C PRO A 1025 -28.15 5.33 33.33
N GLU A 1026 -27.92 4.04 33.65
CA GLU A 1026 -28.50 2.90 32.92
C GLU A 1026 -30.03 3.02 32.77
N LYS A 1027 -30.70 3.35 33.87
CA LYS A 1027 -32.16 3.45 33.93
C LYS A 1027 -32.59 4.87 34.27
N VAL A 1028 -33.32 5.53 33.36
CA VAL A 1028 -33.90 6.86 33.59
C VAL A 1028 -35.25 7.01 32.90
N ASN A 1029 -36.10 7.87 33.46
CA ASN A 1029 -37.34 8.32 32.85
C ASN A 1029 -37.28 9.84 32.66
N ILE A 1030 -37.44 10.34 31.43
CA ILE A 1030 -37.39 11.77 31.11
C ILE A 1030 -38.76 12.24 30.68
N LYS A 1031 -39.32 13.21 31.42
CA LYS A 1031 -40.57 13.89 31.06
C LYS A 1031 -40.28 15.29 30.57
N ILE A 1032 -40.65 15.58 29.34
CA ILE A 1032 -40.43 16.88 28.71
C ILE A 1032 -41.74 17.66 28.67
N TYR A 1033 -41.70 18.89 29.18
CA TYR A 1033 -42.83 19.81 29.23
C TYR A 1033 -42.52 21.09 28.46
N SER A 1034 -43.55 21.73 27.92
CA SER A 1034 -43.48 23.14 27.53
C SER A 1034 -43.33 24.03 28.76
N LEU A 1035 -42.90 25.29 28.57
CA LEU A 1035 -42.88 26.28 29.66
C LEU A 1035 -44.26 26.51 30.31
N SER A 1036 -45.36 26.27 29.58
CA SER A 1036 -46.74 26.33 30.10
C SER A 1036 -47.17 25.09 30.90
N GLY A 1037 -46.29 24.09 31.06
CA GLY A 1037 -46.56 22.89 31.85
C GLY A 1037 -47.28 21.76 31.09
N VAL A 1038 -47.37 21.83 29.76
CA VAL A 1038 -47.97 20.77 28.94
C VAL A 1038 -46.94 19.67 28.70
N LEU A 1039 -47.29 18.41 28.98
CA LEU A 1039 -46.44 17.26 28.67
C LEU A 1039 -46.32 17.09 27.16
N ILE A 1040 -45.08 17.10 26.67
CA ILE A 1040 -44.74 16.99 25.26
C ILE A 1040 -44.33 15.57 24.90
N LYS A 1041 -43.45 14.97 25.71
CA LYS A 1041 -42.88 13.65 25.46
C LYS A 1041 -42.40 12.97 26.76
N LEU A 1042 -42.58 11.67 26.84
CA LEU A 1042 -42.00 10.72 27.79
C LEU A 1042 -40.93 9.92 27.05
N LEU A 1043 -39.74 9.85 27.62
CA LEU A 1043 -38.64 9.03 27.11
C LEU A 1043 -38.21 8.08 28.22
N ASP A 1044 -38.24 6.78 27.93
CA ASP A 1044 -37.77 5.72 28.82
C ASP A 1044 -36.43 5.17 28.30
N LYS A 1045 -35.45 5.08 29.20
CA LYS A 1045 -34.15 4.50 28.92
C LYS A 1045 -33.85 3.40 29.93
N ASN A 1046 -33.45 2.24 29.43
CA ASN A 1046 -33.13 1.05 30.22
C ASN A 1046 -32.04 0.24 29.50
N ASP A 1047 -30.91 0.89 29.25
CA ASP A 1047 -29.75 0.37 28.53
C ASP A 1047 -28.47 1.05 29.07
N LEU A 1048 -27.30 0.52 28.72
CA LEU A 1048 -26.02 1.00 29.25
C LEU A 1048 -25.51 2.31 28.62
N SER A 1049 -26.18 2.86 27.60
CA SER A 1049 -25.69 4.07 26.93
C SER A 1049 -25.66 5.28 27.89
N ALA A 1050 -24.71 6.20 27.74
CA ALA A 1050 -24.65 7.39 28.59
C ALA A 1050 -25.56 8.53 28.11
N SER A 1051 -26.36 8.30 27.06
CA SER A 1051 -27.12 9.34 26.38
C SER A 1051 -28.49 8.88 25.90
N LEU A 1052 -29.37 9.83 25.58
CA LEU A 1052 -30.67 9.57 24.97
C LEU A 1052 -31.03 10.71 24.03
N ARG A 1053 -31.28 10.41 22.76
CA ARG A 1053 -31.69 11.41 21.76
C ARG A 1053 -33.20 11.58 21.72
N TRP A 1054 -33.63 12.82 21.55
CA TRP A 1054 -35.01 13.18 21.27
C TRP A 1054 -35.10 13.94 19.95
N ASN A 1055 -35.86 13.38 19.01
CA ASN A 1055 -36.12 13.91 17.67
C ASN A 1055 -37.10 15.10 17.62
N LEU A 1056 -37.37 15.75 18.75
CA LEU A 1056 -38.25 16.92 18.86
C LEU A 1056 -39.68 16.69 18.38
N LYS A 1057 -40.15 15.44 18.39
CA LYS A 1057 -41.55 15.08 18.14
C LYS A 1057 -42.26 14.89 19.47
N ASN A 1058 -43.51 15.34 19.55
CA ASN A 1058 -44.36 15.08 20.70
C ASN A 1058 -44.87 13.62 20.71
N GLU A 1059 -45.70 13.25 21.68
CA GLU A 1059 -46.28 11.90 21.76
C GLU A 1059 -47.07 11.46 20.53
N TYR A 1060 -47.60 12.41 19.76
CA TYR A 1060 -48.37 12.16 18.55
C TYR A 1060 -47.53 12.19 17.28
N GLY A 1061 -46.20 12.26 17.38
CA GLY A 1061 -45.27 12.27 16.24
C GLY A 1061 -45.12 13.64 15.54
N ASN A 1062 -45.75 14.70 16.06
CA ASN A 1062 -45.68 16.04 15.46
C ASN A 1062 -44.45 16.81 15.95
N LYS A 1063 -43.78 17.55 15.05
CA LYS A 1063 -42.68 18.45 15.42
C LYS A 1063 -43.18 19.54 16.38
N ILE A 1064 -42.38 19.83 17.39
CA ILE A 1064 -42.69 20.84 18.40
C ILE A 1064 -42.30 22.25 17.94
N ALA A 1065 -42.93 23.29 18.51
CA ALA A 1065 -42.67 24.68 18.16
C ALA A 1065 -41.35 25.22 18.76
N SER A 1066 -40.87 26.35 18.26
CA SER A 1066 -39.81 27.11 18.94
C SER A 1066 -40.27 27.54 20.34
N GLY A 1067 -39.41 27.42 21.34
CA GLY A 1067 -39.73 27.82 22.71
C GLY A 1067 -38.79 27.23 23.77
N LEU A 1068 -39.08 27.56 25.03
CA LEU A 1068 -38.44 26.97 26.20
C LEU A 1068 -39.15 25.70 26.65
N TYR A 1069 -38.36 24.70 26.99
CA TYR A 1069 -38.78 23.38 27.45
C TYR A 1069 -38.12 23.04 28.77
N ILE A 1070 -38.82 22.24 29.57
CA ILE A 1070 -38.36 21.72 30.85
C ILE A 1070 -38.30 20.19 30.75
N ALA A 1071 -37.15 19.59 30.99
CA ALA A 1071 -37.01 18.15 31.14
C ALA A 1071 -36.88 17.79 32.63
N ILE A 1072 -37.77 16.95 33.12
CA ILE A 1072 -37.69 16.34 34.44
C ILE A 1072 -37.14 14.93 34.24
N ILE A 1073 -35.90 14.74 34.67
CA ILE A 1073 -35.17 13.47 34.56
C ILE A 1073 -35.25 12.77 35.90
N ASN A 1074 -35.98 11.67 35.94
CA ASN A 1074 -36.12 10.83 37.12
C ASN A 1074 -35.11 9.68 37.05
N VAL A 1075 -34.23 9.62 38.03
CA VAL A 1075 -33.22 8.57 38.17
C VAL A 1075 -33.58 7.71 39.39
N PRO A 1076 -33.76 6.39 39.23
CA PRO A 1076 -33.94 5.47 40.35
C PRO A 1076 -32.87 5.69 41.42
N ASP A 1077 -33.26 5.71 42.69
CA ASP A 1077 -32.39 5.83 43.86
C ASP A 1077 -31.64 7.18 44.07
N LEU A 1078 -31.64 8.09 43.09
CA LEU A 1078 -30.96 9.40 43.17
C LEU A 1078 -31.89 10.62 43.11
N GLY A 1079 -33.16 10.43 42.71
CA GLY A 1079 -34.19 11.46 42.67
C GLY A 1079 -34.36 12.13 41.31
N GLN A 1080 -34.85 13.37 41.31
CA GLN A 1080 -35.19 14.11 40.08
C GLN A 1080 -34.22 15.25 39.80
N LYS A 1081 -33.83 15.40 38.53
CA LYS A 1081 -33.09 16.56 38.01
C LYS A 1081 -33.96 17.32 37.01
N ILE A 1082 -33.95 18.65 37.11
CA ILE A 1082 -34.70 19.53 36.22
C ILE A 1082 -33.71 20.26 35.31
N LEU A 1083 -33.86 20.09 34.00
CA LEU A 1083 -33.12 20.83 32.99
C LEU A 1083 -34.05 21.80 32.26
N LYS A 1084 -33.52 22.97 31.90
CA LYS A 1084 -34.20 23.97 31.07
C LYS A 1084 -33.43 24.16 29.78
N PHE A 1085 -34.11 24.09 28.64
CA PHE A 1085 -33.47 24.23 27.34
C PHE A 1085 -34.39 24.92 26.34
N SER A 1086 -33.78 25.51 25.31
CA SER A 1086 -34.51 26.29 24.31
C SER A 1086 -34.33 25.67 22.92
N ILE A 1087 -35.40 25.68 22.13
CA ILE A 1087 -35.42 25.19 20.75
C ILE A 1087 -35.88 26.32 19.85
N ILE A 1088 -35.15 26.54 18.75
CA ILE A 1088 -35.46 27.53 17.73
C ILE A 1088 -35.59 26.80 16.39
N GLN A 1089 -36.83 26.59 15.94
CA GLN A 1089 -37.16 25.98 14.64
C GLN A 1089 -36.84 26.91 13.48
N ALA A 1090 -36.48 26.34 12.32
CA ALA A 1090 -36.25 27.08 11.09
C ALA A 1090 -37.52 27.83 10.63
N GLN A 1091 -37.35 29.05 10.13
CA GLN A 1091 -38.45 29.87 9.61
C GLN A 1091 -38.95 29.27 8.29
N LYS A 1092 -40.12 28.61 8.30
CA LYS A 1092 -40.82 28.26 7.05
C LYS A 1092 -41.53 29.51 6.52
N GLN A 1093 -41.01 30.12 5.46
CA GLN A 1093 -41.83 30.97 4.61
C GLN A 1093 -42.78 30.06 3.82
N VAL A 1094 -44.06 30.14 4.15
CA VAL A 1094 -45.11 29.59 3.31
C VAL A 1094 -45.36 30.63 2.23
N HIS A 1095 -44.92 30.37 1.01
CA HIS A 1095 -45.44 31.08 -0.16
C HIS A 1095 -46.87 30.59 -0.38
N TYR A 1096 -47.83 31.45 -0.10
CA TYR A 1096 -49.24 31.25 -0.42
C TYR A 1096 -49.51 31.43 -1.90
#